data_AF-A0A364LIY9-F1
#
_entry.id   AF-A0A364LIY9-F1
#
_cell.length_a   1.000
_cell.length_b   1.000
_cell.length_c   1.000
_cell.angle_alpha   90.00
_cell.angle_beta   90.00
_cell.angle_gamma   90.00
#
_symmetry.space_group_name_H-M   'P 1'
#
loop_
_entity.id
_entity.type
_entity.pdbx_description
1 polymer ?
#
loop_
_entity_poly.entity_id
_entity_poly.type
_entity_poly.pdbx_seq_one_letter_code
_entity_poly.pdbx_strand_id
1 'polypeptide(L)'
;MFAFTNIEASLLGNLISEFKIRRQEILSKNRMGEISLVDSDLKKEFSMTQIKLINQTFDFLTEVVLPKFDKGESPGIFALRKLGKQAEKLFKDTEYLSANPDYNLLGNIYGNLESLLGSQKFNEQNISHLKETLKKNIRASTLNFLTNWQKIPDFSLENSLKAIDAAIDCFDFSAYFVKGQLDVGLLKENGSFYWHLHNALGIKGSYQIRIYDPVVYELFNEISTMLAKFPPVMDELVSFLNPEAFALLIVSHTPRSEAENKEENKGQFSYTAMGQGTIHANDKYLKYLALGKDVISSALDTYKTAENKILTQRRTIEEAREQLRKIELAIDPLNGYVIPKLEPSVTATDAIDIYEKELVLISEHEKLLINARELLSQTRETLDDDEPVYSDLHKHIQQFGQHLNELGSMLLKNRSEILKLRERAQLKKLADERLANASVDDLIVIFEENKKTIEAVSSEKSITEGSISKLRDEVASLSAQYYQLMNKLGQKVYPSIPVNSQPQHTAVKVNFQNVSDANRKFEQWKGALSKQIKEREEIIKYKESLIIAVMTCLNNSGKGDFPLSAINKLNVLNVKGAKLSGLDYFLSVIGDKTFEVNRLGFVSKNYQVEKKEQLYALIGSKEFEYATIRAEQHKISVLIEEGDIEIQTLNAVEQSLNASAEEDRKLTLALNGQQKQLDDLDQEQRPLSSVIAFFNRAKSLVEKMNGLIALDGFNENGVSSYFEEVTSLFEEINKFKKTISPQSPYHRNLVSIEALKEAADQQVETCFKPELTEQSNLLASLLNEIGKVEAVITDDLSLDKLNELLKQFNDLKSTLNSCNGRISFIAKHKPNLAEQALADLRNLTTQFDRVSLRLKEMADALLESMNKQLTAQAKEDLDRLDFDANDEIIKNYRNKQNILDLHNTNLTQFSPDSLQIFQEQFRKFNPELVDVHEQIEKFQQHQQAIEPVFVDKMAVADTIRERAILRSKIFSDFNLELQEYLSRRNQRHHTKDFFNRADQFSRTAFIECLAAQLAQFKDTGDSKTLLDLINTQGKAYSGVHFKPLLNRLTLAVKEYRKQVPASYEMPFVFTPRILADRNELLGRIRAVNADAAEKIDVLYSSINAMEAYSEKLAIDDADKAKTASTLACQLKQRVDEFLMDNESVLTESGKVDEQTYRAFEDDFRLHLHSQDDAMSERRNTWQPLLGNIFVSVISAGLALIAKLAYSKIKDGYASAFFTNTSRMGFVENIERNVKNMAATASCA
;
A
#
# COMPACT_ATOMS: atom_id res chain seq x y z
N MET A 1 -34.36 30.84 54.61
CA MET A 1 -32.96 31.23 54.37
C MET A 1 -32.11 30.01 54.65
N PHE A 2 -31.20 29.65 53.75
CA PHE A 2 -30.12 28.73 54.09
C PHE A 2 -29.06 29.50 54.87
N ALA A 3 -28.39 28.85 55.83
CA ALA A 3 -27.24 29.44 56.50
C ALA A 3 -25.99 29.17 55.64
N PHE A 4 -25.22 30.22 55.33
CA PHE A 4 -23.94 30.06 54.64
C PHE A 4 -22.96 29.29 55.52
N THR A 5 -22.22 28.34 54.94
CA THR A 5 -21.15 27.66 55.68
C THR A 5 -19.99 28.62 55.94
N ASN A 6 -19.08 28.27 56.86
CA ASN A 6 -17.73 28.82 56.77
C ASN A 6 -16.99 28.14 55.59
N ILE A 7 -15.83 28.67 55.22
CA ILE A 7 -14.99 28.10 54.15
C ILE A 7 -14.60 26.66 54.51
N GLU A 8 -14.19 26.39 55.75
CA GLU A 8 -13.71 25.08 56.20
C GLU A 8 -14.76 23.96 56.06
N ALA A 9 -16.03 24.25 56.35
CA ALA A 9 -17.13 23.29 56.19
C ALA A 9 -17.69 23.20 54.76
N SER A 10 -17.17 24.00 53.80
CA SER A 10 -17.55 23.89 52.39
C SER A 10 -16.75 22.80 51.67
N LEU A 11 -17.28 22.27 50.57
CA LEU A 11 -16.56 21.28 49.76
C LEU A 11 -15.26 21.86 49.18
N LEU A 12 -15.25 23.12 48.73
CA LEU A 12 -14.03 23.78 48.27
C LEU A 12 -12.97 23.88 49.36
N GLY A 13 -13.34 24.24 50.60
CA GLY A 13 -12.40 24.33 51.72
C GLY A 13 -11.80 22.98 52.12
N ASN A 14 -12.60 21.91 52.08
CA ASN A 14 -12.12 20.55 52.32
C ASN A 14 -11.12 20.10 51.24
N LEU A 15 -11.46 20.29 49.96
CA LEU A 15 -10.58 19.97 48.82
C LEU A 15 -9.27 20.78 48.84
N ILE A 16 -9.34 22.04 49.28
CA ILE A 16 -8.17 22.91 49.48
C ILE A 16 -7.30 22.41 50.64
N SER A 17 -7.89 21.97 51.75
CA SER A 17 -7.13 21.41 52.87
C SER A 17 -6.41 20.11 52.47
N GLU A 18 -7.08 19.23 51.72
CA GLU A 18 -6.48 18.01 51.14
C GLU A 18 -5.31 18.36 50.20
N PHE A 19 -5.54 19.29 49.25
CA PHE A 19 -4.49 19.75 48.32
C PHE A 19 -3.30 20.38 49.06
N LYS A 20 -3.54 21.15 50.13
CA LYS A 20 -2.46 21.80 50.91
C LYS A 20 -1.52 20.78 51.55
N ILE A 21 -2.05 19.64 52.00
CA ILE A 21 -1.28 18.50 52.55
C ILE A 21 -0.52 17.81 51.41
N ARG A 22 -1.21 17.37 50.35
CA ARG A 22 -0.58 16.69 49.21
C ARG A 22 0.52 17.50 48.55
N ARG A 23 0.33 18.81 48.40
CA ARG A 23 1.35 19.76 47.93
C ARG A 23 2.62 19.74 48.77
N GLN A 24 2.51 19.64 50.11
CA GLN A 24 3.67 19.56 50.99
C GLN A 24 4.39 18.20 50.89
N GLU A 25 3.65 17.10 50.71
CA GLU A 25 4.22 15.77 50.44
C GLU A 25 5.00 15.76 49.09
N ILE A 26 4.36 16.22 48.01
CA ILE A 26 4.92 16.27 46.65
C ILE A 26 6.22 17.09 46.58
N LEU A 27 6.29 18.19 47.33
CA LEU A 27 7.45 19.09 47.41
C LEU A 27 8.56 18.64 48.38
N SER A 28 8.33 17.62 49.21
CA SER A 28 9.32 17.11 50.19
C SER A 28 9.94 15.76 49.82
N LYS A 29 9.45 15.10 48.77
CA LYS A 29 10.08 13.91 48.17
C LYS A 29 11.50 14.20 47.67
N ASN A 30 12.46 13.35 48.03
CA ASN A 30 13.76 13.28 47.35
C ASN A 30 13.63 12.37 46.11
N ARG A 31 14.04 12.85 44.94
CA ARG A 31 13.72 12.26 43.61
C ARG A 31 14.95 11.75 42.84
N MET A 32 16.03 11.39 43.53
CA MET A 32 17.21 10.81 42.87
C MET A 32 16.87 9.47 42.21
N GLY A 33 16.69 9.49 40.88
CA GLY A 33 16.36 8.31 40.06
C GLY A 33 15.12 8.47 39.17
N GLU A 34 14.26 9.47 39.42
CA GLU A 34 13.09 9.74 38.55
C GLU A 34 13.53 10.26 37.17
N ILE A 35 12.82 9.87 36.10
CA ILE A 35 13.13 10.30 34.73
C ILE A 35 12.57 11.71 34.51
N SER A 36 13.36 12.71 34.86
CA SER A 36 13.05 14.08 34.49
C SER A 36 13.28 14.30 32.99
N LEU A 37 12.33 14.97 32.32
CA LEU A 37 12.49 15.45 30.94
C LEU A 37 13.30 16.76 30.89
N VAL A 38 13.84 17.20 32.04
CA VAL A 38 14.74 18.34 32.18
C VAL A 38 16.14 17.95 31.70
N ASP A 39 16.27 17.85 30.38
CA ASP A 39 17.54 17.68 29.64
C ASP A 39 18.41 18.95 29.59
N SER A 40 17.85 20.09 30.03
CA SER A 40 18.42 21.42 29.81
C SER A 40 18.04 22.39 30.93
N ASP A 41 18.93 23.34 31.23
CA ASP A 41 18.70 24.37 32.26
C ASP A 41 17.44 25.22 31.98
N LEU A 42 17.06 25.37 30.71
CA LEU A 42 15.84 26.07 30.31
C LEU A 42 14.57 25.34 30.79
N LYS A 43 14.49 24.01 30.61
CA LYS A 43 13.39 23.19 31.15
C LYS A 43 13.36 23.21 32.68
N LYS A 44 14.53 23.36 33.31
CA LYS A 44 14.69 23.50 34.76
C LYS A 44 14.15 24.82 35.29
N GLU A 45 14.55 25.95 34.70
CA GLU A 45 14.04 27.29 35.07
C GLU A 45 12.53 27.38 34.86
N PHE A 46 12.03 26.89 33.72
CA PHE A 46 10.60 26.86 33.40
C PHE A 46 9.81 26.07 34.45
N SER A 47 10.22 24.82 34.73
CA SER A 47 9.54 23.94 35.70
C SER A 47 9.59 24.49 37.13
N MET A 48 10.73 25.02 37.57
CA MET A 48 10.85 25.70 38.87
C MET A 48 9.95 26.93 38.96
N THR A 49 9.76 27.66 37.86
CA THR A 49 8.84 28.82 37.82
C THR A 49 7.38 28.37 37.84
N GLN A 50 7.03 27.23 37.23
CA GLN A 50 5.69 26.63 37.35
C GLN A 50 5.39 26.21 38.80
N ILE A 51 6.30 25.49 39.47
CA ILE A 51 6.16 25.13 40.89
C ILE A 51 5.93 26.38 41.75
N LYS A 52 6.73 27.43 41.52
CA LYS A 52 6.61 28.71 42.20
C LYS A 52 5.26 29.39 41.95
N LEU A 53 4.78 29.44 40.70
CA LEU A 53 3.47 30.04 40.39
C LEU A 53 2.32 29.25 41.02
N ILE A 54 2.34 27.92 40.95
CA ILE A 54 1.31 27.05 41.56
C ILE A 54 1.23 27.33 43.06
N ASN A 55 2.38 27.37 43.75
CA ASN A 55 2.44 27.68 45.17
C ASN A 55 1.89 29.08 45.46
N GLN A 56 2.42 30.12 44.82
CA GLN A 56 2.00 31.51 45.04
C GLN A 56 0.52 31.76 44.70
N THR A 57 -0.04 31.07 43.70
CA THR A 57 -1.46 31.15 43.33
C THR A 57 -2.34 30.51 44.39
N PHE A 58 -1.96 29.34 44.89
CA PHE A 58 -2.71 28.63 45.91
C PHE A 58 -2.67 29.35 47.27
N ASP A 59 -1.51 29.89 47.65
CA ASP A 59 -1.35 30.69 48.86
C ASP A 59 -2.14 32.01 48.74
N PHE A 60 -2.10 32.68 47.58
CA PHE A 60 -2.95 33.87 47.31
C PHE A 60 -4.45 33.56 47.40
N LEU A 61 -4.91 32.45 46.83
CA LEU A 61 -6.32 32.03 46.96
C LEU A 61 -6.69 31.83 48.44
N THR A 62 -5.92 31.02 49.15
CA THR A 62 -6.29 30.53 50.48
C THR A 62 -6.10 31.56 51.59
N GLU A 63 -5.10 32.44 51.48
CA GLU A 63 -4.75 33.40 52.53
C GLU A 63 -5.26 34.83 52.23
N VAL A 64 -5.56 35.17 50.97
CA VAL A 64 -5.93 36.53 50.56
C VAL A 64 -7.34 36.63 49.95
N VAL A 65 -7.74 35.68 49.10
CA VAL A 65 -9.04 35.74 48.38
C VAL A 65 -10.18 35.12 49.21
N LEU A 66 -10.12 33.84 49.57
CA LEU A 66 -11.21 33.15 50.27
C LEU A 66 -11.60 33.82 51.60
N PRO A 67 -10.67 34.27 52.47
CA PRO A 67 -11.00 34.94 53.75
C PRO A 67 -11.65 36.33 53.61
N LYS A 68 -12.18 36.67 52.45
CA LYS A 68 -13.01 37.85 52.21
C LYS A 68 -14.49 37.49 51.98
N PHE A 69 -14.84 36.21 52.02
CA PHE A 69 -16.18 35.69 51.75
C PHE A 69 -16.67 34.68 52.79
N ASP A 70 -15.93 34.49 53.88
CA ASP A 70 -16.29 33.52 54.90
C ASP A 70 -17.69 33.81 55.46
N LYS A 71 -18.49 32.77 55.70
CA LYS A 71 -19.86 32.88 56.27
C LYS A 71 -20.81 33.81 55.49
N GLY A 72 -20.58 33.99 54.19
CA GLY A 72 -21.39 34.85 53.32
C GLY A 72 -21.00 36.33 53.32
N GLU A 73 -19.79 36.69 53.79
CA GLU A 73 -19.29 38.06 53.70
C GLU A 73 -19.25 38.59 52.25
N SER A 74 -19.56 39.87 52.09
CA SER A 74 -19.59 40.59 50.81
C SER A 74 -18.53 41.70 50.79
N PRO A 75 -17.31 41.44 50.28
CA PRO A 75 -16.26 42.43 50.20
C PRO A 75 -16.58 43.40 49.07
N GLY A 76 -16.88 44.65 49.43
CA GLY A 76 -17.33 45.67 48.48
C GLY A 76 -16.36 45.95 47.32
N ILE A 77 -16.87 46.60 46.27
CA ILE A 77 -16.21 46.78 44.96
C ILE A 77 -14.73 47.23 45.04
N PHE A 78 -14.35 48.06 46.03
CA PHE A 78 -12.95 48.47 46.24
C PHE A 78 -12.02 47.32 46.67
N ALA A 79 -12.50 46.41 47.51
CA ALA A 79 -11.75 45.20 47.89
C ALA A 79 -11.61 44.26 46.69
N LEU A 80 -12.67 44.08 45.89
CA LEU A 80 -12.62 43.30 44.65
C LEU A 80 -11.61 43.88 43.64
N ARG A 81 -11.60 45.20 43.46
CA ARG A 81 -10.63 45.90 42.61
C ARG A 81 -9.19 45.79 43.14
N LYS A 82 -9.00 45.64 44.45
CA LYS A 82 -7.69 45.37 45.06
C LYS A 82 -7.24 43.92 44.82
N LEU A 83 -8.11 42.94 45.07
CA LEU A 83 -7.85 41.52 44.77
C LEU A 83 -7.53 41.31 43.28
N GLY A 84 -8.31 41.92 42.38
CA GLY A 84 -8.06 41.88 40.94
C GLY A 84 -6.66 42.37 40.55
N LYS A 85 -6.22 43.52 41.10
CA LYS A 85 -4.86 44.04 40.89
C LYS A 85 -3.75 43.15 41.48
N GLN A 86 -4.03 42.43 42.57
CA GLN A 86 -3.07 41.49 43.16
C GLN A 86 -2.95 40.21 42.31
N ALA A 87 -4.06 39.69 41.78
CA ALA A 87 -4.08 38.59 40.82
C ALA A 87 -3.40 38.98 39.49
N GLU A 88 -3.73 40.16 38.94
CA GLU A 88 -3.08 40.71 37.74
C GLU A 88 -1.55 40.76 37.90
N LYS A 89 -1.05 41.26 39.04
CA LYS A 89 0.38 41.29 39.34
C LYS A 89 1.00 39.88 39.44
N LEU A 90 0.27 38.89 39.94
CA LEU A 90 0.77 37.52 40.07
C LEU A 90 0.95 36.82 38.71
N PHE A 91 -0.04 36.97 37.81
CA PHE A 91 -0.04 36.26 36.53
C PHE A 91 0.72 36.98 35.40
N LYS A 92 0.85 38.31 35.46
CA LYS A 92 1.45 39.11 34.37
C LYS A 92 2.85 38.66 33.97
N ASP A 93 3.72 38.38 34.95
CA ASP A 93 5.11 38.01 34.68
C ASP A 93 5.28 36.50 34.42
N THR A 94 4.18 35.72 34.40
CA THR A 94 4.17 34.25 34.32
C THR A 94 3.21 33.67 33.26
N GLU A 95 2.56 34.52 32.45
CA GLU A 95 1.61 34.12 31.40
C GLU A 95 2.19 33.05 30.44
N TYR A 96 3.48 33.18 30.11
CA TYR A 96 4.24 32.27 29.23
C TYR A 96 4.34 30.81 29.73
N LEU A 97 3.98 30.54 31.00
CA LEU A 97 3.96 29.18 31.58
C LEU A 97 2.70 28.38 31.22
N SER A 98 1.67 29.05 30.67
CA SER A 98 0.35 28.45 30.39
C SER A 98 -0.28 28.89 29.07
N ALA A 99 0.06 30.07 28.55
CA ALA A 99 -0.39 30.52 27.24
C ALA A 99 0.29 29.72 26.12
N ASN A 100 -0.44 29.50 25.02
CA ASN A 100 0.16 29.01 23.78
C ASN A 100 0.88 30.20 23.08
N PRO A 101 2.22 30.16 22.89
CA PRO A 101 2.96 31.27 22.30
C PRO A 101 2.53 31.57 20.87
N ASP A 102 2.16 30.57 20.07
CA ASP A 102 1.68 30.77 18.71
C ASP A 102 0.31 31.44 18.66
N TYR A 103 -0.57 31.14 19.62
CA TYR A 103 -1.85 31.86 19.78
C TYR A 103 -1.63 33.31 20.20
N ASN A 104 -0.71 33.57 21.13
CA ASN A 104 -0.39 34.93 21.55
C ASN A 104 0.31 35.73 20.42
N LEU A 105 1.16 35.09 19.61
CA LEU A 105 1.78 35.69 18.43
C LEU A 105 0.72 36.07 17.39
N LEU A 106 -0.15 35.13 17.03
CA LEU A 106 -1.28 35.34 16.12
C LEU A 106 -2.22 36.46 16.61
N GLY A 107 -2.62 36.41 17.89
CA GLY A 107 -3.50 37.41 18.50
C GLY A 107 -2.92 38.82 18.44
N ASN A 108 -1.61 38.95 18.67
CA ASN A 108 -0.92 40.24 18.54
C ASN A 108 -0.77 40.69 17.07
N ILE A 109 -0.40 39.79 16.14
CA ILE A 109 -0.30 40.12 14.71
C ILE A 109 -1.65 40.62 14.18
N TYR A 110 -2.73 39.92 14.50
CA TYR A 110 -4.05 40.25 14.02
C TYR A 110 -4.65 41.49 14.71
N GLY A 111 -4.41 41.68 16.01
CA GLY A 111 -4.80 42.90 16.73
C GLY A 111 -4.12 44.15 16.15
N ASN A 112 -2.80 44.08 15.98
CA ASN A 112 -1.94 45.17 15.51
C ASN A 112 -1.85 45.27 13.96
N LEU A 113 -2.72 44.59 13.22
CA LEU A 113 -2.62 44.46 11.76
C LEU A 113 -2.58 45.80 11.00
N GLU A 114 -3.32 46.80 11.47
CA GLU A 114 -3.30 48.16 10.93
C GLU A 114 -1.93 48.83 11.11
N SER A 115 -1.33 48.75 12.30
CA SER A 115 0.01 49.29 12.56
C SER A 115 1.13 48.50 11.89
N LEU A 116 0.94 47.19 11.65
CA LEU A 116 1.87 46.33 10.92
C LEU A 116 1.90 46.63 9.42
N LEU A 117 0.79 47.08 8.85
CA LEU A 117 0.71 47.58 7.47
C LEU A 117 1.11 49.07 7.40
N GLY A 118 0.89 49.81 8.49
CA GLY A 118 1.24 51.22 8.64
C GLY A 118 0.32 52.16 7.86
N SER A 119 0.73 53.42 7.72
CA SER A 119 0.02 54.42 6.91
C SER A 119 0.28 54.27 5.39
N GLN A 120 0.99 53.22 4.97
CA GLN A 120 1.40 52.99 3.60
C GLN A 120 0.21 52.47 2.77
N LYS A 121 -0.13 53.18 1.69
CA LYS A 121 -1.24 52.79 0.81
C LYS A 121 -0.80 51.71 -0.18
N PHE A 122 -1.22 50.48 0.11
CA PHE A 122 -1.11 49.36 -0.81
C PHE A 122 -2.23 49.41 -1.85
N ASN A 123 -1.98 48.85 -3.03
CA ASN A 123 -2.94 48.61 -4.11
C ASN A 123 -2.71 47.22 -4.73
N GLU A 124 -3.63 46.77 -5.59
CA GLU A 124 -3.56 45.43 -6.22
C GLU A 124 -2.24 45.20 -6.99
N GLN A 125 -1.66 46.26 -7.55
CA GLN A 125 -0.39 46.22 -8.29
C GLN A 125 0.85 46.02 -7.39
N ASN A 126 0.73 46.21 -6.07
CA ASN A 126 1.84 46.11 -5.13
C ASN A 126 1.65 45.05 -4.02
N ILE A 127 0.80 44.03 -4.25
CA ILE A 127 0.56 42.92 -3.31
C ILE A 127 1.85 42.22 -2.86
N SER A 128 2.85 42.03 -3.74
CA SER A 128 4.15 41.46 -3.32
C SER A 128 4.88 42.36 -2.32
N HIS A 129 4.82 43.69 -2.52
CA HIS A 129 5.39 44.67 -1.59
C HIS A 129 4.58 44.76 -0.28
N LEU A 130 3.25 44.57 -0.32
CA LEU A 130 2.42 44.37 0.88
C LEU A 130 2.90 43.15 1.67
N LYS A 131 3.06 42.00 1.02
CA LYS A 131 3.51 40.75 1.67
C LYS A 131 4.89 40.91 2.31
N GLU A 132 5.87 41.44 1.56
CA GLU A 132 7.21 41.70 2.13
C GLU A 132 7.18 42.73 3.26
N THR A 133 6.39 43.80 3.14
CA THR A 133 6.23 44.80 4.22
C THR A 133 5.59 44.18 5.45
N LEU A 134 4.56 43.34 5.30
CA LEU A 134 3.87 42.67 6.40
C LEU A 134 4.78 41.63 7.09
N LYS A 135 5.46 40.76 6.34
CA LYS A 135 6.44 39.79 6.88
C LYS A 135 7.56 40.51 7.64
N LYS A 136 8.14 41.54 7.02
CA LYS A 136 9.18 42.39 7.65
C LYS A 136 8.70 43.06 8.93
N ASN A 137 7.51 43.67 8.91
CA ASN A 137 6.99 44.41 10.06
C ASN A 137 6.52 43.47 11.17
N ILE A 138 6.03 42.26 10.85
CA ILE A 138 5.79 41.19 11.81
C ILE A 138 7.10 40.78 12.46
N ARG A 139 8.12 40.39 11.68
CA ARG A 139 9.45 40.00 12.20
C ARG A 139 10.06 41.09 13.10
N ALA A 140 9.95 42.36 12.70
CA ALA A 140 10.41 43.50 13.50
C ALA A 140 9.59 43.74 14.79
N SER A 141 8.28 43.49 14.78
CA SER A 141 7.39 43.71 15.94
C SER A 141 7.31 42.51 16.89
N THR A 142 7.72 41.33 16.44
CA THR A 142 7.51 40.05 17.15
C THR A 142 8.16 40.02 18.55
N LEU A 143 9.32 40.68 18.71
CA LEU A 143 9.97 40.83 20.02
C LEU A 143 9.15 41.64 21.03
N ASN A 144 8.22 42.49 20.57
CA ASN A 144 7.27 43.21 21.41
C ASN A 144 5.95 42.43 21.61
N PHE A 145 5.58 41.59 20.65
CA PHE A 145 4.36 40.77 20.69
C PHE A 145 4.45 39.59 21.67
N LEU A 146 5.65 39.04 21.88
CA LEU A 146 5.88 37.94 22.80
C LEU A 146 6.88 38.35 23.89
N THR A 147 6.39 38.68 25.07
CA THR A 147 7.26 38.85 26.25
C THR A 147 7.65 37.46 26.79
N ASN A 148 8.92 37.27 27.18
CA ASN A 148 9.45 36.01 27.77
C ASN A 148 9.41 34.74 26.89
N TRP A 149 9.17 34.78 25.56
CA TRP A 149 9.12 33.54 24.75
C TRP A 149 10.39 32.68 24.83
N GLN A 150 11.55 33.31 25.00
CA GLN A 150 12.85 32.65 25.17
C GLN A 150 12.94 31.76 26.41
N LYS A 151 11.99 31.90 27.37
CA LYS A 151 11.87 31.07 28.57
C LYS A 151 10.99 29.84 28.36
N ILE A 152 10.31 29.71 27.23
CA ILE A 152 9.48 28.55 26.90
C ILE A 152 10.37 27.49 26.26
N PRO A 153 10.56 26.30 26.87
CA PRO A 153 11.36 25.26 26.25
C PRO A 153 10.70 24.72 24.97
N ASP A 154 11.55 24.20 24.07
CA ASP A 154 11.21 23.63 22.77
C ASP A 154 10.43 24.57 21.80
N PHE A 155 10.19 25.83 22.17
CA PHE A 155 9.54 26.82 21.31
C PHE A 155 10.54 27.56 20.41
N SER A 156 10.49 27.28 19.10
CA SER A 156 11.30 27.98 18.09
C SER A 156 10.48 29.08 17.41
N LEU A 157 10.69 30.32 17.84
CA LEU A 157 10.04 31.49 17.24
C LEU A 157 10.31 31.61 15.72
N GLU A 158 11.50 31.24 15.26
CA GLU A 158 11.84 31.27 13.83
C GLU A 158 11.06 30.21 13.03
N ASN A 159 10.66 29.10 13.65
CA ASN A 159 9.79 28.12 13.00
C ASN A 159 8.37 28.67 12.85
N SER A 160 7.82 29.30 13.90
CA SER A 160 6.53 30.00 13.85
C SER A 160 6.54 31.14 12.81
N LEU A 161 7.63 31.93 12.76
CA LEU A 161 7.80 32.98 11.77
C LEU A 161 7.90 32.44 10.33
N LYS A 162 8.59 31.32 10.10
CA LYS A 162 8.58 30.66 8.78
C LYS A 162 7.20 30.15 8.37
N ALA A 163 6.43 29.61 9.31
CA ALA A 163 5.04 29.21 9.05
C ALA A 163 4.13 30.41 8.74
N ILE A 164 4.31 31.54 9.45
CA ILE A 164 3.61 32.80 9.21
C ILE A 164 4.01 33.41 7.86
N ASP A 165 5.30 33.43 7.51
CA ASP A 165 5.81 33.94 6.23
C ASP A 165 5.24 33.12 5.06
N ALA A 166 5.32 31.79 5.14
CA ALA A 166 4.76 30.88 4.14
C ALA A 166 3.23 31.03 4.01
N ALA A 167 2.52 31.22 5.12
CA ALA A 167 1.10 31.50 5.12
C ALA A 167 0.79 32.86 4.45
N ILE A 168 1.51 33.93 4.78
CA ILE A 168 1.35 35.24 4.12
C ILE A 168 1.64 35.15 2.62
N ASP A 169 2.61 34.33 2.22
CA ASP A 169 2.95 34.11 0.81
C ASP A 169 1.89 33.26 0.07
N CYS A 170 1.28 32.28 0.72
CA CYS A 170 0.13 31.54 0.18
C CYS A 170 -1.19 32.34 0.20
N PHE A 171 -1.32 33.32 1.10
CA PHE A 171 -2.57 34.04 1.33
C PHE A 171 -2.87 35.07 0.24
N ASP A 172 -4.12 35.07 -0.25
CA ASP A 172 -4.59 36.10 -1.16
C ASP A 172 -4.97 37.39 -0.39
N PHE A 173 -4.47 38.53 -0.87
CA PHE A 173 -4.89 39.86 -0.41
C PHE A 173 -5.77 40.59 -1.44
N SER A 174 -5.89 40.12 -2.67
CA SER A 174 -6.56 40.83 -3.79
C SER A 174 -8.03 41.12 -3.51
N ALA A 175 -8.79 40.16 -2.97
CA ALA A 175 -10.20 40.34 -2.61
C ALA A 175 -10.45 41.30 -1.42
N TYR A 176 -9.40 41.96 -0.90
CA TYR A 176 -9.45 42.87 0.24
C TYR A 176 -9.06 44.30 -0.15
N PHE A 177 -8.92 44.58 -1.45
CA PHE A 177 -8.80 45.94 -1.97
C PHE A 177 -10.17 46.49 -2.29
N VAL A 178 -10.59 47.51 -1.53
CA VAL A 178 -11.84 48.25 -1.77
C VAL A 178 -11.47 49.56 -2.46
N LYS A 179 -11.98 49.76 -3.69
CA LYS A 179 -11.64 50.92 -4.54
C LYS A 179 -10.12 51.06 -4.77
N GLY A 180 -9.42 49.93 -4.93
CA GLY A 180 -7.98 49.88 -5.20
C GLY A 180 -7.07 50.20 -3.99
N GLN A 181 -7.61 50.24 -2.77
CA GLN A 181 -6.83 50.38 -1.52
C GLN A 181 -7.20 49.25 -0.54
N LEU A 182 -6.21 48.72 0.17
CA LEU A 182 -6.42 47.61 1.10
C LEU A 182 -7.34 48.03 2.27
N ASP A 183 -8.46 47.34 2.43
CA ASP A 183 -9.38 47.53 3.55
C ASP A 183 -9.01 46.57 4.70
N VAL A 184 -8.29 47.12 5.68
CA VAL A 184 -7.86 46.36 6.87
C VAL A 184 -9.03 46.09 7.84
N GLY A 185 -10.12 46.87 7.74
CA GLY A 185 -11.36 46.60 8.47
C GLY A 185 -12.02 45.33 7.97
N LEU A 186 -12.26 45.23 6.65
CA LEU A 186 -12.77 44.02 5.99
C LEU A 186 -11.86 42.80 6.23
N LEU A 187 -10.54 43.01 6.23
CA LEU A 187 -9.53 41.98 6.51
C LEU A 187 -9.63 41.42 7.94
N LYS A 188 -10.06 42.24 8.90
CA LYS A 188 -10.42 41.81 10.25
C LYS A 188 -11.81 41.17 10.29
N GLU A 189 -12.85 41.90 9.89
CA GLU A 189 -14.27 41.47 10.02
C GLU A 189 -14.59 40.11 9.39
N ASN A 190 -13.91 39.76 8.29
CA ASN A 190 -14.09 38.46 7.64
C ASN A 190 -13.43 37.29 8.39
N GLY A 191 -12.44 37.54 9.26
CA GLY A 191 -11.75 36.53 10.07
C GLY A 191 -10.82 35.56 9.31
N SER A 192 -10.91 35.47 7.99
CA SER A 192 -10.13 34.53 7.15
C SER A 192 -8.62 34.63 7.30
N PHE A 193 -8.05 35.83 7.55
CA PHE A 193 -6.61 35.97 7.78
C PHE A 193 -6.17 35.35 9.11
N TYR A 194 -6.94 35.58 10.17
CA TYR A 194 -6.71 34.98 11.47
C TYR A 194 -6.72 33.45 11.36
N TRP A 195 -7.73 32.87 10.70
CA TRP A 195 -7.84 31.43 10.53
C TRP A 195 -6.76 30.81 9.63
N HIS A 196 -6.33 31.50 8.57
CA HIS A 196 -5.25 31.01 7.71
C HIS A 196 -3.93 30.89 8.49
N LEU A 197 -3.56 31.93 9.25
CA LEU A 197 -2.39 31.90 10.14
C LEU A 197 -2.57 30.88 11.30
N HIS A 198 -3.77 30.77 11.88
CA HIS A 198 -4.08 29.83 12.96
C HIS A 198 -3.82 28.37 12.55
N ASN A 199 -4.23 28.01 11.34
CA ASN A 199 -4.07 26.66 10.81
C ASN A 199 -2.62 26.38 10.41
N ALA A 200 -1.93 27.36 9.81
CA ALA A 200 -0.50 27.26 9.50
C ALA A 200 0.39 27.07 10.75
N LEU A 201 -0.03 27.61 11.89
CA LEU A 201 0.62 27.45 13.20
C LEU A 201 0.15 26.22 13.99
N GLY A 202 -0.78 25.41 13.45
CA GLY A 202 -1.25 24.17 14.10
C GLY A 202 -1.92 24.36 15.46
N ILE A 203 -2.47 25.54 15.74
CA ILE A 203 -2.92 25.94 17.07
C ILE A 203 -4.15 25.12 17.51
N LYS A 204 -3.97 24.27 18.54
CA LYS A 204 -5.07 23.47 19.14
C LYS A 204 -5.90 24.23 20.18
N GLY A 205 -5.42 25.40 20.62
CA GLY A 205 -6.06 26.22 21.65
C GLY A 205 -5.12 27.31 22.16
N SER A 206 -5.67 28.27 22.92
CA SER A 206 -4.93 29.42 23.44
C SER A 206 -4.06 29.14 24.66
N TYR A 207 -4.16 27.93 25.23
CA TYR A 207 -3.42 27.51 26.42
C TYR A 207 -2.73 26.18 26.14
N GLN A 208 -1.51 26.05 26.63
CA GLN A 208 -0.66 24.88 26.43
C GLN A 208 0.28 24.75 27.63
N ILE A 209 -0.21 24.10 28.69
CA ILE A 209 0.63 23.74 29.83
C ILE A 209 1.66 22.70 29.33
N ARG A 210 2.94 23.08 29.35
CA ARG A 210 4.07 22.16 29.14
C ARG A 210 4.48 21.62 30.51
N ILE A 211 4.85 20.35 30.58
CA ILE A 211 5.33 19.70 31.80
C ILE A 211 6.62 18.96 31.43
N TYR A 212 7.69 19.19 32.21
CA TYR A 212 9.00 18.53 32.00
C TYR A 212 9.54 17.85 33.26
N ASP A 213 9.10 18.30 34.44
CA ASP A 213 9.60 17.83 35.72
C ASP A 213 8.55 16.97 36.46
N PRO A 214 8.95 15.84 37.08
CA PRO A 214 8.04 14.97 37.85
C PRO A 214 7.27 15.67 38.98
N VAL A 215 7.85 16.71 39.61
CA VAL A 215 7.16 17.52 40.63
C VAL A 215 5.98 18.27 40.01
N VAL A 216 6.20 18.87 38.83
CA VAL A 216 5.15 19.60 38.09
C VAL A 216 4.06 18.64 37.62
N TYR A 217 4.43 17.45 37.14
CA TYR A 217 3.49 16.39 36.79
C TYR A 217 2.62 15.98 37.99
N GLU A 218 3.22 15.65 39.15
CA GLU A 218 2.46 15.27 40.34
C GLU A 218 1.53 16.39 40.85
N LEU A 219 2.00 17.65 40.84
CA LEU A 219 1.17 18.80 41.21
C LEU A 219 -0.04 18.96 40.28
N PHE A 220 0.14 18.85 38.95
CA PHE A 220 -0.99 18.93 38.01
C PHE A 220 -1.90 17.69 38.08
N ASN A 221 -1.38 16.50 38.40
CA ASN A 221 -2.19 15.30 38.61
C ASN A 221 -3.06 15.43 39.88
N GLU A 222 -2.54 16.01 40.95
CA GLU A 222 -3.33 16.31 42.15
C GLU A 222 -4.36 17.43 41.88
N ILE A 223 -4.03 18.47 41.11
CA ILE A 223 -5.02 19.47 40.65
C ILE A 223 -6.13 18.78 39.82
N SER A 224 -5.77 17.88 38.91
CA SER A 224 -6.75 17.11 38.11
C SER A 224 -7.66 16.26 39.00
N THR A 225 -7.09 15.59 40.00
CA THR A 225 -7.82 14.80 41.02
C THR A 225 -8.75 15.67 41.86
N MET A 226 -8.31 16.87 42.25
CA MET A 226 -9.15 17.86 42.93
C MET A 226 -10.33 18.32 42.05
N LEU A 227 -10.07 18.63 40.77
CA LEU A 227 -11.12 19.00 39.81
C LEU A 227 -12.06 17.83 39.48
N ALA A 228 -11.60 16.57 39.56
CA ALA A 228 -12.47 15.40 39.40
C ALA A 228 -13.54 15.33 40.50
N LYS A 229 -13.21 15.75 41.73
CA LYS A 229 -14.10 15.81 42.90
C LYS A 229 -15.06 17.02 42.90
N PHE A 230 -14.96 17.94 41.94
CA PHE A 230 -15.85 19.11 41.87
C PHE A 230 -17.29 18.68 41.45
N PRO A 231 -18.33 19.15 42.15
CA PRO A 231 -19.72 18.74 41.93
C PRO A 231 -20.31 19.29 40.62
N PRO A 232 -21.42 18.75 40.12
CA PRO A 232 -22.11 19.28 38.94
C PRO A 232 -22.88 20.59 39.21
N VAL A 233 -22.98 21.02 40.47
CA VAL A 233 -23.66 22.24 40.90
C VAL A 233 -22.67 23.13 41.65
N MET A 234 -22.41 24.33 41.14
CA MET A 234 -21.49 25.31 41.73
C MET A 234 -21.83 25.59 43.21
N ASP A 235 -23.12 25.73 43.52
CA ASP A 235 -23.67 26.06 44.84
C ASP A 235 -23.17 25.10 45.94
N GLU A 236 -22.97 23.81 45.62
CA GLU A 236 -22.45 22.78 46.55
C GLU A 236 -20.94 22.94 46.80
N LEU A 237 -20.18 23.37 45.79
CA LEU A 237 -18.76 23.64 45.91
C LEU A 237 -18.49 24.85 46.82
N VAL A 238 -19.32 25.90 46.68
CA VAL A 238 -19.10 27.21 47.29
C VAL A 238 -20.22 27.65 48.24
N SER A 239 -20.70 26.72 49.08
CA SER A 239 -21.76 26.90 50.10
C SER A 239 -21.52 28.01 51.13
N PHE A 240 -20.32 28.60 51.17
CA PHE A 240 -19.95 29.74 52.01
C PHE A 240 -20.16 31.10 51.32
N LEU A 241 -20.30 31.12 49.99
CA LEU A 241 -20.50 32.35 49.22
C LEU A 241 -21.97 32.76 49.27
N ASN A 242 -22.23 34.02 49.65
CA ASN A 242 -23.56 34.62 49.58
C ASN A 242 -23.89 35.09 48.16
N PRO A 243 -24.92 34.54 47.45
CA PRO A 243 -25.32 35.00 46.12
C PRO A 243 -25.57 36.52 46.01
N GLU A 244 -25.99 37.18 47.09
CA GLU A 244 -26.26 38.62 47.12
C GLU A 244 -24.99 39.48 47.14
N ALA A 245 -23.84 38.94 47.59
CA ALA A 245 -22.53 39.60 47.44
C ALA A 245 -22.16 39.89 45.97
N PHE A 246 -22.83 39.18 45.06
CA PHE A 246 -22.67 39.23 43.62
C PHE A 246 -23.83 39.99 42.92
N ALA A 247 -24.92 40.29 43.62
CA ALA A 247 -26.12 40.95 43.05
C ALA A 247 -25.94 42.47 42.82
N LEU A 248 -24.73 43.01 43.01
CA LEU A 248 -24.45 44.44 42.99
C LEU A 248 -24.79 45.12 41.64
N LEU A 249 -25.84 45.95 41.70
CA LEU A 249 -26.24 46.98 40.70
C LEU A 249 -26.94 46.50 39.40
N ILE A 250 -27.84 45.51 39.50
CA ILE A 250 -28.97 45.40 38.56
C ILE A 250 -30.11 46.38 38.95
N VAL A 251 -29.78 47.63 39.27
CA VAL A 251 -30.77 48.72 39.35
C VAL A 251 -31.01 49.26 37.94
N SER A 252 -32.26 49.19 37.50
CA SER A 252 -32.82 49.88 36.34
C SER A 252 -34.31 50.05 36.62
N HIS A 253 -34.78 51.29 36.78
CA HIS A 253 -36.13 51.56 37.28
C HIS A 253 -37.21 51.26 36.24
N THR A 254 -37.81 50.07 36.30
CA THR A 254 -39.15 49.80 35.76
C THR A 254 -39.80 48.69 36.60
N PRO A 255 -40.78 48.99 37.47
CA PRO A 255 -41.58 47.95 38.10
C PRO A 255 -42.52 47.36 37.04
N ARG A 256 -42.29 46.11 36.64
CA ARG A 256 -43.22 45.37 35.77
C ARG A 256 -43.69 44.10 36.48
N SER A 257 -45.00 43.97 36.58
CA SER A 257 -45.70 42.92 37.30
C SER A 257 -45.71 41.60 36.51
N GLU A 258 -44.94 40.62 36.98
CA GLU A 258 -45.15 39.18 36.73
C GLU A 258 -44.23 38.42 37.70
N ALA A 259 -44.67 38.30 38.96
CA ALA A 259 -43.90 37.78 40.08
C ALA A 259 -44.70 36.79 40.93
N GLU A 260 -45.46 35.92 40.27
CA GLU A 260 -46.12 34.77 40.89
C GLU A 260 -45.56 33.47 40.27
N ASN A 261 -45.48 32.40 41.08
CA ASN A 261 -44.96 31.07 40.72
C ASN A 261 -43.47 30.99 40.34
N LYS A 262 -42.57 31.19 41.33
CA LYS A 262 -41.25 30.52 41.38
C LYS A 262 -40.57 30.52 42.76
N GLU A 263 -41.13 29.78 43.71
CA GLU A 263 -40.42 29.51 44.98
C GLU A 263 -39.26 28.52 44.80
N GLU A 264 -39.32 27.62 43.82
CA GLU A 264 -38.33 26.57 43.53
C GLU A 264 -36.93 27.11 43.15
N ASN A 265 -36.83 28.39 42.74
CA ASN A 265 -35.57 29.01 42.33
C ASN A 265 -34.83 29.76 43.46
N LYS A 266 -35.32 29.73 44.71
CA LYS A 266 -34.68 30.39 45.87
C LYS A 266 -33.38 29.69 46.32
N GLY A 267 -32.31 29.86 45.56
CA GLY A 267 -30.95 29.44 45.94
C GLY A 267 -29.91 29.53 44.82
N GLN A 268 -30.33 29.26 43.58
CA GLN A 268 -29.42 29.09 42.44
C GLN A 268 -28.65 30.37 42.08
N PHE A 269 -27.32 30.27 41.94
CA PHE A 269 -26.47 31.34 41.39
C PHE A 269 -26.90 31.68 39.96
N SER A 270 -27.76 32.68 39.83
CA SER A 270 -28.43 33.06 38.58
C SER A 270 -28.64 34.58 38.55
N TYR A 271 -28.41 35.18 37.39
CA TYR A 271 -28.44 36.65 37.24
C TYR A 271 -29.13 37.06 35.94
N THR A 272 -29.96 38.10 36.02
CA THR A 272 -30.82 38.53 34.91
C THR A 272 -30.07 39.50 33.99
N ALA A 273 -29.71 39.02 32.80
CA ALA A 273 -29.14 39.83 31.75
C ALA A 273 -30.24 40.64 31.03
N MET A 274 -30.11 41.97 31.00
CA MET A 274 -31.08 42.84 30.30
C MET A 274 -31.14 42.51 28.80
N GLY A 275 -32.17 41.76 28.41
CA GLY A 275 -32.46 41.39 27.03
C GLY A 275 -32.08 39.96 26.63
N GLN A 276 -31.44 39.16 27.50
CA GLN A 276 -31.11 37.75 27.19
C GLN A 276 -31.45 36.75 28.31
N GLY A 277 -32.37 37.13 29.21
CA GLY A 277 -32.93 36.22 30.21
C GLY A 277 -32.03 35.94 31.41
N THR A 278 -32.39 34.90 32.16
CA THR A 278 -31.65 34.44 33.34
C THR A 278 -30.46 33.59 32.90
N ILE A 279 -29.25 34.01 33.27
CA ILE A 279 -28.04 33.26 33.01
C ILE A 279 -27.68 32.49 34.27
N HIS A 280 -27.59 31.16 34.16
CA HIS A 280 -27.17 30.30 35.27
C HIS A 280 -25.65 30.30 35.33
N ALA A 281 -25.07 30.67 36.48
CA ALA A 281 -23.63 30.64 36.68
C ALA A 281 -23.07 29.21 36.54
N ASN A 282 -23.90 28.21 36.86
CA ASN A 282 -23.57 26.80 36.73
C ASN A 282 -23.17 26.39 35.31
N ASP A 283 -23.80 26.95 34.27
CA ASP A 283 -23.47 26.62 32.86
C ASP A 283 -22.08 27.12 32.48
N LYS A 284 -21.66 28.27 33.03
CA LYS A 284 -20.29 28.78 32.87
C LYS A 284 -19.33 27.92 33.67
N TYR A 285 -19.63 27.65 34.94
CA TYR A 285 -18.85 26.80 35.83
C TYR A 285 -18.58 25.40 35.24
N LEU A 286 -19.60 24.69 34.73
CA LEU A 286 -19.44 23.38 34.11
C LEU A 286 -18.54 23.44 32.86
N LYS A 287 -18.74 24.44 32.00
CA LYS A 287 -17.91 24.66 30.79
C LYS A 287 -16.47 25.07 31.14
N TYR A 288 -16.27 25.72 32.28
CA TYR A 288 -14.96 26.06 32.84
C TYR A 288 -14.27 24.86 33.49
N LEU A 289 -15.01 24.01 34.19
CA LEU A 289 -14.51 22.78 34.81
C LEU A 289 -14.09 21.75 33.75
N ALA A 290 -14.91 21.58 32.69
CA ALA A 290 -14.57 20.73 31.56
C ALA A 290 -13.26 21.18 30.88
N LEU A 291 -13.19 22.42 30.41
CA LEU A 291 -12.01 22.92 29.70
C LEU A 291 -10.77 23.07 30.59
N GLY A 292 -10.94 23.20 31.91
CA GLY A 292 -9.85 23.05 32.88
C GLY A 292 -9.31 21.62 32.98
N LYS A 293 -10.21 20.62 33.01
CA LYS A 293 -9.85 19.20 32.94
C LYS A 293 -9.17 18.86 31.61
N ASP A 294 -9.72 19.31 30.48
CA ASP A 294 -9.19 19.04 29.13
C ASP A 294 -7.73 19.51 28.98
N VAL A 295 -7.43 20.75 29.39
CA VAL A 295 -6.08 21.33 29.29
C VAL A 295 -5.09 20.63 30.22
N ILE A 296 -5.52 20.25 31.44
CA ILE A 296 -4.65 19.55 32.40
C ILE A 296 -4.42 18.10 31.98
N SER A 297 -5.46 17.35 31.59
CA SER A 297 -5.32 15.99 31.06
C SER A 297 -4.43 15.97 29.81
N SER A 298 -4.64 16.89 28.86
CA SER A 298 -3.78 16.99 27.68
C SER A 298 -2.31 17.22 28.03
N ALA A 299 -2.01 17.96 29.10
CA ALA A 299 -0.63 18.19 29.56
C ALA A 299 -0.04 16.97 30.28
N LEU A 300 -0.81 16.32 31.14
CA LEU A 300 -0.42 15.08 31.84
C LEU A 300 -0.19 13.93 30.85
N ASP A 301 -1.04 13.78 29.84
CA ASP A 301 -0.93 12.72 28.83
C ASP A 301 0.20 13.03 27.83
N THR A 302 0.47 14.31 27.52
CA THR A 302 1.69 14.69 26.78
C THR A 302 2.96 14.30 27.56
N TYR A 303 3.00 14.57 28.86
CA TYR A 303 4.12 14.17 29.72
C TYR A 303 4.30 12.65 29.75
N LYS A 304 3.24 11.88 30.07
CA LYS A 304 3.29 10.40 30.04
C LYS A 304 3.74 9.86 28.69
N THR A 305 3.31 10.46 27.58
CA THR A 305 3.70 10.01 26.23
C THR A 305 5.19 10.22 25.99
N ALA A 306 5.74 11.37 26.40
CA ALA A 306 7.18 11.63 26.33
C ALA A 306 8.00 10.74 27.28
N GLU A 307 7.54 10.57 28.53
CA GLU A 307 8.14 9.68 29.52
C GLU A 307 8.17 8.22 29.03
N ASN A 308 7.04 7.70 28.54
CA ASN A 308 6.94 6.36 27.95
C ASN A 308 7.82 6.21 26.70
N LYS A 309 7.94 7.24 25.85
CA LYS A 309 8.85 7.19 24.70
C LYS A 309 10.30 7.04 25.17
N ILE A 310 10.73 7.85 26.14
CA ILE A 310 12.11 7.77 26.68
C ILE A 310 12.35 6.45 27.44
N LEU A 311 11.38 5.94 28.19
CA LEU A 311 11.45 4.62 28.83
C LEU A 311 11.64 3.50 27.80
N THR A 312 10.85 3.53 26.73
CA THR A 312 10.96 2.56 25.61
C THR A 312 12.33 2.69 24.94
N GLN A 313 12.74 3.90 24.58
CA GLN A 313 14.05 4.17 23.96
C GLN A 313 15.22 3.68 24.81
N ARG A 314 15.22 3.93 26.13
CA ARG A 314 16.24 3.42 27.05
C ARG A 314 16.26 1.89 27.08
N ARG A 315 15.09 1.26 27.24
CA ARG A 315 14.97 -0.20 27.26
C ARG A 315 15.48 -0.82 25.95
N THR A 316 15.06 -0.30 24.81
CA THR A 316 15.53 -0.71 23.48
C THR A 316 17.05 -0.56 23.34
N ILE A 317 17.63 0.54 23.82
CA ILE A 317 19.09 0.75 23.84
C ILE A 317 19.82 -0.26 24.74
N GLU A 318 19.25 -0.61 25.89
CA GLU A 318 19.82 -1.59 26.82
C GLU A 318 19.72 -3.03 26.26
N GLU A 319 18.56 -3.41 25.72
CA GLU A 319 18.34 -4.70 25.07
C GLU A 319 19.26 -4.87 23.85
N ALA A 320 19.36 -3.86 22.97
CA ALA A 320 20.26 -3.90 21.82
C ALA A 320 21.75 -3.96 22.22
N ARG A 321 22.17 -3.26 23.28
CA ARG A 321 23.54 -3.35 23.81
C ARG A 321 23.87 -4.73 24.37
N GLU A 322 22.94 -5.38 25.05
CA GLU A 322 23.11 -6.74 25.56
C GLU A 322 23.15 -7.78 24.42
N GLN A 323 22.41 -7.57 23.32
CA GLN A 323 22.54 -8.43 22.13
C GLN A 323 23.90 -8.23 21.42
N LEU A 324 24.36 -6.98 21.24
CA LEU A 324 25.71 -6.69 20.69
C LEU A 324 26.83 -7.33 21.52
N ARG A 325 26.71 -7.29 22.85
CA ARG A 325 27.63 -7.95 23.80
C ARG A 325 27.63 -9.48 23.64
N LYS A 326 26.49 -10.12 23.34
CA LYS A 326 26.44 -11.56 23.04
C LYS A 326 27.09 -11.89 21.69
N ILE A 327 26.93 -11.03 20.69
CA ILE A 327 27.57 -11.16 19.38
C ILE A 327 29.09 -11.09 19.55
N GLU A 328 29.60 -10.11 20.32
CA GLU A 328 31.02 -9.98 20.67
C GLU A 328 31.58 -11.25 21.35
N LEU A 329 30.88 -11.77 22.36
CA LEU A 329 31.26 -13.02 23.04
C LEU A 329 31.18 -14.27 22.16
N ALA A 330 30.26 -14.30 21.18
CA ALA A 330 30.10 -15.44 20.27
C ALA A 330 31.19 -15.53 19.19
N ILE A 331 31.85 -14.41 18.87
CA ILE A 331 32.86 -14.32 17.80
C ILE A 331 34.30 -14.20 18.32
N ASP A 332 34.52 -14.00 19.61
CA ASP A 332 35.85 -14.01 20.22
C ASP A 332 36.70 -15.25 19.85
N PRO A 333 36.16 -16.49 19.84
CA PRO A 333 36.90 -17.67 19.37
C PRO A 333 37.31 -17.61 17.89
N LEU A 334 36.56 -16.89 17.06
CA LEU A 334 36.81 -16.78 15.61
C LEU A 334 37.96 -15.83 15.30
N ASN A 335 38.15 -14.79 16.12
CA ASN A 335 39.19 -13.77 15.94
C ASN A 335 40.62 -14.35 16.02
N GLY A 336 40.79 -15.51 16.67
CA GLY A 336 42.09 -16.17 16.85
C GLY A 336 42.33 -17.42 15.99
N TYR A 337 41.39 -17.83 15.13
CA TYR A 337 41.51 -19.12 14.42
C TYR A 337 42.55 -19.09 13.29
N VAL A 338 43.49 -20.04 13.32
CA VAL A 338 44.58 -20.20 12.34
C VAL A 338 44.75 -21.68 12.01
N ILE A 339 44.86 -22.02 10.73
CA ILE A 339 45.06 -23.40 10.25
C ILE A 339 46.35 -24.00 10.84
N PRO A 340 46.32 -25.20 11.45
CA PRO A 340 47.52 -25.87 11.95
C PRO A 340 48.55 -26.14 10.85
N LYS A 341 49.82 -25.78 11.12
CA LYS A 341 50.96 -26.11 10.26
C LYS A 341 51.56 -27.44 10.73
N LEU A 342 51.35 -28.50 9.95
CA LEU A 342 51.96 -29.81 10.22
C LEU A 342 53.46 -29.81 9.89
N GLU A 343 54.24 -30.56 10.66
CA GLU A 343 55.66 -30.77 10.35
C GLU A 343 55.85 -31.78 9.21
N PRO A 344 56.95 -31.69 8.43
CA PRO A 344 57.24 -32.63 7.32
C PRO A 344 57.42 -34.10 7.73
N SER A 345 57.52 -34.38 9.02
CA SER A 345 57.70 -35.68 9.66
C SER A 345 56.39 -36.46 9.85
N VAL A 346 55.24 -35.80 9.75
CA VAL A 346 53.90 -36.41 9.91
C VAL A 346 53.61 -37.35 8.74
N THR A 347 53.10 -38.57 9.00
CA THR A 347 52.80 -39.51 7.91
C THR A 347 51.62 -39.04 7.07
N ALA A 348 51.52 -39.54 5.83
CA ALA A 348 50.41 -39.19 4.94
C ALA A 348 49.03 -39.56 5.54
N THR A 349 48.96 -40.63 6.35
CA THR A 349 47.75 -41.02 7.08
C THR A 349 47.44 -40.04 8.21
N ASP A 350 48.41 -39.76 9.09
CA ASP A 350 48.20 -38.88 10.25
C ASP A 350 47.82 -37.45 9.84
N ALA A 351 48.35 -36.97 8.70
CA ALA A 351 48.02 -35.67 8.14
C ALA A 351 46.53 -35.56 7.71
N ILE A 352 45.98 -36.61 7.09
CA ILE A 352 44.55 -36.67 6.72
C ILE A 352 43.70 -36.59 8.00
N ASP A 353 44.07 -37.38 9.00
CA ASP A 353 43.38 -37.47 10.29
C ASP A 353 43.30 -36.15 11.06
N ILE A 354 44.29 -35.26 10.90
CA ILE A 354 44.29 -33.93 11.52
C ILE A 354 43.45 -32.95 10.69
N TYR A 355 43.59 -32.96 9.36
CA TYR A 355 42.80 -32.08 8.49
C TYR A 355 41.29 -32.39 8.52
N GLU A 356 40.89 -33.65 8.73
CA GLU A 356 39.48 -33.99 8.94
C GLU A 356 38.91 -33.43 10.25
N LYS A 357 39.70 -33.40 11.33
CA LYS A 357 39.30 -32.80 12.62
C LYS A 357 39.16 -31.28 12.51
N GLU A 358 40.04 -30.61 11.76
CA GLU A 358 39.92 -29.16 11.47
C GLU A 358 38.69 -28.81 10.62
N LEU A 359 38.27 -29.67 9.70
CA LEU A 359 37.02 -29.46 8.93
C LEU A 359 35.78 -29.56 9.82
N VAL A 360 35.80 -30.37 10.88
CA VAL A 360 34.73 -30.40 11.90
C VAL A 360 34.73 -29.09 12.69
N LEU A 361 35.90 -28.62 13.16
CA LEU A 361 36.03 -27.36 13.92
C LEU A 361 35.55 -26.14 13.11
N ILE A 362 35.90 -26.04 11.83
CA ILE A 362 35.36 -25.00 10.93
C ILE A 362 33.84 -25.10 10.83
N SER A 363 33.27 -26.31 10.78
CA SER A 363 31.82 -26.52 10.72
C SER A 363 31.10 -26.17 12.03
N GLU A 364 31.83 -26.01 13.14
CA GLU A 364 31.31 -25.46 14.41
C GLU A 364 31.45 -23.93 14.45
N HIS A 365 32.57 -23.39 13.97
CA HIS A 365 32.79 -21.95 13.79
C HIS A 365 31.79 -21.30 12.82
N GLU A 366 31.39 -22.00 11.74
CA GLU A 366 30.33 -21.57 10.83
C GLU A 366 28.97 -21.43 11.54
N LYS A 367 28.65 -22.31 12.51
CA LYS A 367 27.40 -22.22 13.30
C LYS A 367 27.43 -21.02 14.26
N LEU A 368 28.55 -20.74 14.90
CA LEU A 368 28.72 -19.56 15.75
C LEU A 368 28.51 -18.26 14.93
N LEU A 369 29.05 -18.22 13.71
CA LEU A 369 28.88 -17.08 12.80
C LEU A 369 27.41 -16.91 12.35
N ILE A 370 26.68 -18.01 12.09
CA ILE A 370 25.24 -17.96 11.77
C ILE A 370 24.45 -17.39 12.95
N ASN A 371 24.65 -17.92 14.16
CA ASN A 371 23.98 -17.43 15.38
C ASN A 371 24.27 -15.95 15.64
N ALA A 372 25.53 -15.51 15.44
CA ALA A 372 25.93 -14.11 15.59
C ALA A 372 25.27 -13.18 14.55
N ARG A 373 25.05 -13.65 13.31
CA ARG A 373 24.31 -12.92 12.27
C ARG A 373 22.81 -12.85 12.56
N GLU A 374 22.22 -13.92 13.08
CA GLU A 374 20.81 -13.95 13.48
C GLU A 374 20.54 -12.94 14.60
N LEU A 375 21.38 -12.95 15.65
CA LEU A 375 21.33 -11.95 16.73
C LEU A 375 21.49 -10.52 16.20
N LEU A 376 22.34 -10.30 15.19
CA LEU A 376 22.52 -8.96 14.60
C LEU A 376 21.27 -8.51 13.81
N SER A 377 20.58 -9.43 13.12
CA SER A 377 19.30 -9.14 12.45
C SER A 377 18.23 -8.76 13.47
N GLN A 378 18.03 -9.60 14.50
CA GLN A 378 17.11 -9.31 15.60
C GLN A 378 17.41 -7.96 16.26
N THR A 379 18.68 -7.65 16.50
CA THR A 379 19.11 -6.35 17.06
C THR A 379 18.73 -5.18 16.15
N ARG A 380 18.89 -5.32 14.83
CA ARG A 380 18.50 -4.29 13.85
C ARG A 380 16.98 -4.13 13.77
N GLU A 381 16.23 -5.22 13.77
CA GLU A 381 14.76 -5.24 13.76
C GLU A 381 14.15 -4.62 15.03
N THR A 382 14.93 -4.45 16.10
CA THR A 382 14.49 -3.81 17.36
C THR A 382 14.67 -2.28 17.35
N LEU A 383 15.27 -1.69 16.31
CA LEU A 383 15.57 -0.25 16.21
C LEU A 383 14.80 0.42 15.06
N ASP A 384 14.47 1.70 15.26
CA ASP A 384 13.79 2.53 14.27
C ASP A 384 14.83 3.35 13.47
N ASP A 385 14.97 3.06 12.17
CA ASP A 385 15.95 3.69 11.28
C ASP A 385 15.81 5.24 11.23
N ASP A 386 14.62 5.81 11.50
CA ASP A 386 14.35 7.25 11.44
C ASP A 386 14.58 8.01 12.78
N GLU A 387 14.68 7.32 13.93
CA GLU A 387 14.77 7.98 15.24
C GLU A 387 16.23 8.34 15.63
N PRO A 388 16.61 9.63 15.76
CA PRO A 388 18.02 10.03 15.86
C PRO A 388 18.79 9.48 17.08
N VAL A 389 18.08 9.08 18.15
CA VAL A 389 18.67 8.54 19.38
C VAL A 389 19.39 7.19 19.17
N TYR A 390 19.07 6.47 18.10
CA TYR A 390 19.67 5.17 17.77
C TYR A 390 20.88 5.28 16.81
N SER A 391 21.21 6.47 16.31
CA SER A 391 22.26 6.69 15.31
C SER A 391 23.63 6.09 15.69
N ASP A 392 24.05 6.21 16.95
CA ASP A 392 25.28 5.58 17.45
C ASP A 392 25.17 4.03 17.50
N LEU A 393 24.00 3.45 17.75
CA LEU A 393 23.81 1.99 17.69
C LEU A 393 23.80 1.48 16.25
N HIS A 394 23.14 2.17 15.31
CA HIS A 394 23.16 1.81 13.88
C HIS A 394 24.59 1.75 13.34
N LYS A 395 25.44 2.69 13.76
CA LYS A 395 26.87 2.70 13.45
C LYS A 395 27.62 1.47 13.99
N HIS A 396 27.38 1.09 15.25
CA HIS A 396 27.98 -0.13 15.83
C HIS A 396 27.47 -1.41 15.14
N ILE A 397 26.17 -1.50 14.86
CA ILE A 397 25.55 -2.63 14.13
C ILE A 397 26.16 -2.77 12.72
N GLN A 398 26.38 -1.66 12.02
CA GLN A 398 27.05 -1.66 10.72
C GLN A 398 28.50 -2.19 10.82
N GLN A 399 29.24 -1.80 11.86
CA GLN A 399 30.61 -2.28 12.10
C GLN A 399 30.64 -3.78 12.43
N PHE A 400 29.76 -4.29 13.29
CA PHE A 400 29.61 -5.73 13.53
C PHE A 400 29.22 -6.50 12.27
N GLY A 401 28.32 -5.94 11.44
CA GLY A 401 27.93 -6.54 10.16
C GLY A 401 29.08 -6.65 9.16
N GLN A 402 30.00 -5.69 9.15
CA GLN A 402 31.25 -5.77 8.37
C GLN A 402 32.17 -6.87 8.90
N HIS A 403 32.44 -6.87 10.21
CA HIS A 403 33.32 -7.87 10.85
C HIS A 403 32.81 -9.32 10.67
N LEU A 404 31.49 -9.55 10.79
CA LEU A 404 30.87 -10.86 10.53
C LEU A 404 30.96 -11.32 9.07
N ASN A 405 31.17 -10.42 8.12
CA ASN A 405 31.39 -10.75 6.71
C ASN A 405 32.86 -11.04 6.41
N GLU A 406 33.79 -10.35 7.07
CA GLU A 406 35.23 -10.63 7.02
C GLU A 406 35.55 -12.00 7.64
N LEU A 407 35.03 -12.29 8.84
CA LEU A 407 35.16 -13.61 9.50
C LEU A 407 34.59 -14.75 8.65
N GLY A 408 33.41 -14.57 8.04
CA GLY A 408 32.82 -15.58 7.15
C GLY A 408 33.64 -15.84 5.89
N SER A 409 34.23 -14.79 5.32
CA SER A 409 35.12 -14.90 4.16
C SER A 409 36.43 -15.63 4.52
N MET A 410 36.94 -15.41 5.74
CA MET A 410 38.12 -16.09 6.27
C MET A 410 37.87 -17.59 6.53
N LEU A 411 36.73 -17.97 7.12
CA LEU A 411 36.36 -19.38 7.32
C LEU A 411 36.20 -20.13 5.98
N LEU A 412 35.51 -19.55 5.00
CA LEU A 412 35.36 -20.15 3.66
C LEU A 412 36.71 -20.37 2.96
N LYS A 413 37.63 -19.40 3.06
CA LYS A 413 38.99 -19.53 2.55
C LYS A 413 39.73 -20.68 3.24
N ASN A 414 39.72 -20.71 4.57
CA ASN A 414 40.45 -21.72 5.35
C ASN A 414 39.92 -23.14 5.07
N ARG A 415 38.60 -23.29 4.91
CA ARG A 415 37.97 -24.56 4.50
C ARG A 415 38.48 -25.07 3.15
N SER A 416 38.58 -24.17 2.16
CA SER A 416 39.15 -24.50 0.83
C SER A 416 40.63 -24.88 0.91
N GLU A 417 41.39 -24.25 1.80
CA GLU A 417 42.82 -24.51 2.00
C GLU A 417 43.06 -25.87 2.67
N ILE A 418 42.30 -26.20 3.73
CA ILE A 418 42.39 -27.51 4.42
C ILE A 418 41.95 -28.68 3.51
N LEU A 419 40.91 -28.51 2.68
CA LEU A 419 40.51 -29.53 1.71
C LEU A 419 41.64 -29.88 0.72
N LYS A 420 42.35 -28.87 0.20
CA LYS A 420 43.52 -29.05 -0.69
C LYS A 420 44.71 -29.69 0.01
N LEU A 421 44.88 -29.45 1.32
CA LEU A 421 45.95 -30.08 2.11
C LEU A 421 45.65 -31.56 2.38
N ARG A 422 44.39 -31.91 2.68
CA ARG A 422 43.90 -33.30 2.80
C ARG A 422 44.07 -34.08 1.49
N GLU A 423 43.66 -33.48 0.37
CA GLU A 423 43.78 -34.06 -0.97
C GLU A 423 45.25 -34.35 -1.34
N ARG A 424 46.17 -33.41 -1.07
CA ARG A 424 47.62 -33.63 -1.26
C ARG A 424 48.18 -34.77 -0.41
N ALA A 425 47.72 -34.93 0.83
CA ALA A 425 48.13 -36.04 1.68
C ALA A 425 47.62 -37.40 1.14
N GLN A 426 46.39 -37.45 0.64
CA GLN A 426 45.81 -38.64 -0.02
C GLN A 426 46.57 -39.01 -1.30
N LEU A 427 46.90 -38.04 -2.15
CA LEU A 427 47.67 -38.28 -3.38
C LEU A 427 49.10 -38.77 -3.10
N LYS A 428 49.77 -38.23 -2.07
CA LYS A 428 51.11 -38.69 -1.67
C LYS A 428 51.10 -40.17 -1.29
N LYS A 429 50.14 -40.59 -0.46
CA LYS A 429 49.96 -41.99 -0.07
C LYS A 429 49.82 -42.91 -1.30
N LEU A 430 49.00 -42.52 -2.27
CA LEU A 430 48.77 -43.31 -3.49
C LEU A 430 50.02 -43.44 -4.38
N ALA A 431 50.89 -42.42 -4.40
CA ALA A 431 52.16 -42.46 -5.13
C ALA A 431 53.18 -43.37 -4.45
N ASP A 432 53.32 -43.27 -3.12
CA ASP A 432 54.22 -44.12 -2.31
C ASP A 432 53.82 -45.62 -2.42
N GLU A 433 52.54 -45.93 -2.61
CA GLU A 433 52.01 -47.29 -2.82
C GLU A 433 52.25 -47.85 -4.24
N ARG A 434 52.35 -46.99 -5.28
CA ARG A 434 52.46 -47.43 -6.69
C ARG A 434 53.90 -47.74 -7.13
N LEU A 435 54.89 -47.04 -6.59
CA LEU A 435 56.29 -47.06 -7.10
C LEU A 435 57.07 -48.36 -6.80
N ALA A 436 56.45 -49.34 -6.15
CA ALA A 436 57.13 -50.55 -5.66
C ALA A 436 57.20 -51.73 -6.65
N ASN A 437 56.47 -51.73 -7.78
CA ASN A 437 56.10 -52.98 -8.48
C ASN A 437 56.24 -53.04 -10.04
N ALA A 438 56.86 -52.07 -10.72
CA ALA A 438 56.81 -51.97 -12.20
C ALA A 438 57.94 -52.71 -12.97
N SER A 439 57.62 -53.24 -14.16
CA SER A 439 58.52 -53.95 -15.10
C SER A 439 58.65 -53.26 -16.49
N VAL A 440 59.20 -53.94 -17.50
CA VAL A 440 59.47 -53.35 -18.84
C VAL A 440 58.23 -53.29 -19.73
N ASP A 441 57.34 -54.28 -19.67
CA ASP A 441 56.04 -54.17 -20.32
C ASP A 441 55.21 -53.09 -19.63
N ASP A 442 55.34 -52.94 -18.30
CA ASP A 442 54.75 -51.81 -17.57
C ASP A 442 55.37 -50.46 -17.96
N LEU A 443 56.61 -50.38 -18.45
CA LEU A 443 57.17 -49.15 -19.02
C LEU A 443 56.62 -48.83 -20.41
N ILE A 444 56.21 -49.83 -21.20
CA ILE A 444 55.49 -49.62 -22.47
C ILE A 444 54.03 -49.28 -22.19
N VAL A 445 53.39 -49.89 -21.19
CA VAL A 445 52.06 -49.53 -20.71
C VAL A 445 52.09 -48.12 -20.12
N ILE A 446 53.01 -47.77 -19.22
CA ILE A 446 53.18 -46.39 -18.71
C ILE A 446 53.49 -45.43 -19.86
N PHE A 447 54.19 -45.83 -20.94
CA PHE A 447 54.39 -44.93 -22.07
C PHE A 447 53.16 -44.79 -22.99
N GLU A 448 52.43 -45.85 -23.32
CA GLU A 448 51.17 -45.72 -24.07
C GLU A 448 50.00 -45.23 -23.21
N GLU A 449 50.05 -45.36 -21.89
CA GLU A 449 49.13 -44.71 -20.92
C GLU A 449 49.51 -43.25 -20.71
N ASN A 450 50.78 -42.89 -20.53
CA ASN A 450 51.19 -41.48 -20.50
C ASN A 450 50.96 -40.84 -21.88
N LYS A 451 51.11 -41.57 -22.99
CA LYS A 451 50.77 -41.07 -24.33
C LYS A 451 49.26 -40.99 -24.55
N LYS A 452 48.46 -41.98 -24.16
CA LYS A 452 46.99 -41.89 -24.19
C LYS A 452 46.46 -40.87 -23.21
N THR A 453 47.15 -40.62 -22.09
CA THR A 453 46.79 -39.58 -21.13
C THR A 453 47.23 -38.23 -21.66
N ILE A 454 48.38 -38.09 -22.33
CA ILE A 454 48.72 -36.88 -23.09
C ILE A 454 47.70 -36.66 -24.21
N GLU A 455 47.30 -37.68 -24.97
CA GLU A 455 46.36 -37.53 -26.09
C GLU A 455 44.92 -37.34 -25.63
N ALA A 456 44.48 -37.99 -24.55
CA ALA A 456 43.17 -37.80 -23.95
C ALA A 456 43.11 -36.49 -23.15
N VAL A 457 44.10 -36.16 -22.31
CA VAL A 457 44.16 -34.87 -21.62
C VAL A 457 44.41 -33.73 -22.62
N SER A 458 45.13 -33.92 -23.74
CA SER A 458 45.25 -32.90 -24.79
C SER A 458 44.00 -32.81 -25.68
N SER A 459 43.26 -33.89 -25.90
CA SER A 459 42.00 -33.87 -26.66
C SER A 459 40.86 -33.33 -25.79
N GLU A 460 40.76 -33.76 -24.53
CA GLU A 460 39.88 -33.20 -23.52
C GLU A 460 40.26 -31.75 -23.21
N LYS A 461 41.55 -31.39 -23.19
CA LYS A 461 42.01 -29.99 -23.18
C LYS A 461 41.59 -29.26 -24.43
N SER A 462 41.71 -29.84 -25.62
CA SER A 462 41.26 -29.17 -26.87
C SER A 462 39.74 -29.02 -26.94
N ILE A 463 38.98 -29.97 -26.40
CA ILE A 463 37.54 -29.91 -26.19
C ILE A 463 37.21 -28.89 -25.09
N THR A 464 38.03 -28.76 -24.05
CA THR A 464 37.90 -27.78 -22.97
C THR A 464 38.27 -26.38 -23.47
N GLU A 465 39.28 -26.22 -24.32
CA GLU A 465 39.66 -24.97 -25.02
C GLU A 465 38.62 -24.59 -26.06
N GLY A 466 38.06 -25.55 -26.79
CA GLY A 466 36.97 -25.34 -27.74
C GLY A 466 35.64 -25.04 -27.05
N SER A 467 35.37 -25.66 -25.90
CA SER A 467 34.22 -25.36 -25.05
C SER A 467 34.41 -24.01 -24.39
N ILE A 468 35.57 -23.70 -23.81
CA ILE A 468 35.94 -22.37 -23.31
C ILE A 468 35.88 -21.32 -24.42
N SER A 469 36.29 -21.62 -25.65
CA SER A 469 36.15 -20.69 -26.77
C SER A 469 34.69 -20.42 -27.05
N LYS A 470 33.86 -21.47 -27.23
CA LYS A 470 32.41 -21.32 -27.41
C LYS A 470 31.75 -20.60 -26.23
N LEU A 471 32.13 -20.91 -25.00
CA LEU A 471 31.62 -20.28 -23.79
C LEU A 471 32.12 -18.84 -23.64
N ARG A 472 33.28 -18.48 -24.21
CA ARG A 472 33.78 -17.10 -24.28
C ARG A 472 33.20 -16.32 -25.45
N ASP A 473 32.87 -16.98 -26.55
CA ASP A 473 32.09 -16.41 -27.65
C ASP A 473 30.63 -16.19 -27.22
N GLU A 474 30.08 -17.11 -26.42
CA GLU A 474 28.77 -17.01 -25.76
C GLU A 474 28.80 -15.97 -24.63
N VAL A 475 29.80 -15.94 -23.75
CA VAL A 475 29.98 -14.87 -22.75
C VAL A 475 30.29 -13.54 -23.42
N ALA A 476 30.93 -13.49 -24.59
CA ALA A 476 31.09 -12.26 -25.37
C ALA A 476 29.76 -11.83 -26.02
N SER A 477 28.94 -12.78 -26.50
CA SER A 477 27.59 -12.53 -27.01
C SER A 477 26.66 -12.05 -25.90
N LEU A 478 26.61 -12.74 -24.77
CA LEU A 478 25.87 -12.37 -23.56
C LEU A 478 26.41 -11.09 -22.93
N SER A 479 27.72 -10.83 -22.97
CA SER A 479 28.29 -9.53 -22.57
C SER A 479 27.89 -8.43 -23.53
N ALA A 480 27.87 -8.68 -24.84
CA ALA A 480 27.40 -7.72 -25.84
C ALA A 480 25.91 -7.44 -25.68
N GLN A 481 25.09 -8.47 -25.43
CA GLN A 481 23.67 -8.33 -25.10
C GLN A 481 23.47 -7.59 -23.76
N TYR A 482 24.23 -7.92 -22.73
CA TYR A 482 24.26 -7.23 -21.43
C TYR A 482 24.62 -5.75 -21.60
N TYR A 483 25.70 -5.42 -22.32
CA TYR A 483 26.06 -4.03 -22.59
C TYR A 483 25.07 -3.32 -23.53
N GLN A 484 24.38 -4.03 -24.42
CA GLN A 484 23.28 -3.47 -25.22
C GLN A 484 22.04 -3.20 -24.36
N LEU A 485 21.63 -4.12 -23.50
CA LEU A 485 20.53 -3.96 -22.53
C LEU A 485 20.85 -2.85 -21.53
N MET A 486 22.06 -2.80 -20.98
CA MET A 486 22.50 -1.71 -20.10
C MET A 486 22.55 -0.35 -20.80
N ASN A 487 22.86 -0.30 -22.11
CA ASN A 487 22.73 0.93 -22.89
C ASN A 487 21.26 1.27 -23.20
N LYS A 488 20.41 0.30 -23.55
CA LYS A 488 18.97 0.50 -23.80
C LYS A 488 18.26 0.97 -22.53
N LEU A 489 18.43 0.27 -21.42
CA LEU A 489 17.97 0.66 -20.09
C LEU A 489 18.52 2.05 -19.71
N GLY A 490 19.80 2.33 -19.94
CA GLY A 490 20.38 3.66 -19.75
C GLY A 490 19.70 4.76 -20.59
N GLN A 491 19.31 4.45 -21.82
CA GLN A 491 18.59 5.36 -22.73
C GLN A 491 17.09 5.50 -22.37
N LYS A 492 16.44 4.43 -21.89
CA LYS A 492 15.01 4.39 -21.52
C LYS A 492 14.71 4.90 -20.11
N VAL A 493 15.66 4.79 -19.18
CA VAL A 493 15.58 5.34 -17.82
C VAL A 493 16.00 6.81 -17.79
N TYR A 494 16.84 7.26 -18.73
CA TYR A 494 17.17 8.68 -18.92
C TYR A 494 16.83 9.19 -20.35
N PRO A 495 15.56 9.12 -20.80
CA PRO A 495 15.13 9.60 -22.11
C PRO A 495 14.94 11.12 -22.06
N SER A 496 16.06 11.84 -21.92
CA SER A 496 16.24 13.30 -21.93
C SER A 496 14.96 14.12 -21.63
N ILE A 497 14.44 14.00 -20.41
CA ILE A 497 13.20 14.69 -20.00
C ILE A 497 13.42 16.21 -20.12
N PRO A 498 12.59 16.96 -20.87
CA PRO A 498 12.75 18.40 -21.05
C PRO A 498 12.25 19.14 -19.80
N VAL A 499 13.06 19.11 -18.74
CA VAL A 499 12.82 19.89 -17.51
C VAL A 499 12.98 21.37 -17.83
N ASN A 500 11.87 22.12 -17.75
CA ASN A 500 11.80 23.55 -18.07
C ASN A 500 12.47 24.44 -16.99
N SER A 501 13.77 24.29 -16.81
CA SER A 501 14.64 25.19 -16.04
C SER A 501 16.11 25.04 -16.49
N GLN A 502 16.61 26.06 -17.20
CA GLN A 502 17.98 26.29 -17.72
C GLN A 502 19.01 25.14 -17.58
N PRO A 503 19.48 24.53 -18.70
CA PRO A 503 20.46 23.45 -18.64
C PRO A 503 21.89 23.96 -18.39
N GLN A 504 22.55 23.42 -17.36
CA GLN A 504 24.00 23.24 -17.40
C GLN A 504 24.29 21.84 -17.94
N HIS A 505 24.71 21.76 -19.21
CA HIS A 505 25.06 20.49 -19.84
C HIS A 505 26.41 19.95 -19.34
N THR A 506 26.38 19.19 -18.26
CA THR A 506 27.29 18.05 -18.08
C THR A 506 26.47 16.77 -18.20
N ALA A 507 26.62 16.07 -19.32
CA ALA A 507 26.00 14.75 -19.51
C ALA A 507 26.71 13.75 -18.58
N VAL A 508 26.18 13.60 -17.36
CA VAL A 508 26.63 12.60 -16.41
C VAL A 508 26.37 11.23 -17.02
N LYS A 509 27.43 10.60 -17.54
CA LYS A 509 27.39 9.16 -17.88
C LYS A 509 27.17 8.39 -16.58
N VAL A 510 25.91 8.04 -16.31
CA VAL A 510 25.53 7.18 -15.19
C VAL A 510 26.04 5.77 -15.49
N ASN A 511 27.30 5.53 -15.13
CA ASN A 511 27.91 4.22 -15.24
C ASN A 511 27.33 3.35 -14.11
N PHE A 512 26.30 2.57 -14.41
CA PHE A 512 25.80 1.53 -13.51
C PHE A 512 26.94 0.55 -13.23
N GLN A 513 27.20 0.25 -11.94
CA GLN A 513 28.37 -0.55 -11.58
C GLN A 513 28.15 -2.06 -11.70
N ASN A 514 26.89 -2.50 -11.59
CA ASN A 514 26.41 -3.88 -11.74
C ASN A 514 24.87 -3.87 -11.82
N VAL A 515 24.21 -5.02 -11.98
CA VAL A 515 22.74 -5.08 -12.06
C VAL A 515 22.08 -4.77 -10.71
N SER A 516 22.73 -5.05 -9.57
CA SER A 516 22.21 -4.62 -8.26
C SER A 516 22.07 -3.10 -8.16
N ASP A 517 23.05 -2.34 -8.67
CA ASP A 517 23.01 -0.88 -8.79
C ASP A 517 22.00 -0.41 -9.84
N ALA A 518 21.81 -1.16 -10.94
CA ALA A 518 20.77 -0.88 -11.94
C ALA A 518 19.35 -1.09 -11.38
N ASN A 519 19.05 -2.26 -10.82
CA ASN A 519 17.79 -2.59 -10.13
C ASN A 519 17.46 -1.53 -9.07
N ARG A 520 18.41 -1.19 -8.19
CA ARG A 520 18.22 -0.18 -7.14
C ARG A 520 17.90 1.20 -7.68
N LYS A 521 18.63 1.66 -8.72
CA LYS A 521 18.39 2.97 -9.35
C LYS A 521 17.08 2.99 -10.15
N PHE A 522 16.74 1.87 -10.78
CA PHE A 522 15.48 1.70 -11.49
C PHE A 522 14.29 1.76 -10.54
N GLU A 523 14.30 1.03 -9.41
CA GLU A 523 13.23 1.10 -8.41
C GLU A 523 13.12 2.50 -7.76
N GLN A 524 14.24 3.20 -7.53
CA GLN A 524 14.22 4.60 -7.10
C GLN A 524 13.58 5.53 -8.14
N TRP A 525 13.86 5.32 -9.43
CA TRP A 525 13.30 6.07 -10.55
C TRP A 525 11.81 5.77 -10.78
N LYS A 526 11.43 4.49 -10.76
CA LYS A 526 10.06 3.97 -10.83
C LYS A 526 9.21 4.48 -9.68
N GLY A 527 9.74 4.49 -8.46
CA GLY A 527 9.08 5.12 -7.30
C GLY A 527 8.87 6.62 -7.47
N ALA A 528 9.89 7.35 -7.96
CA ALA A 528 9.78 8.79 -8.23
C ALA A 528 8.77 9.12 -9.34
N LEU A 529 8.76 8.35 -10.45
CA LEU A 529 7.82 8.52 -11.55
C LEU A 529 6.40 8.10 -11.19
N SER A 530 6.22 6.97 -10.48
CA SER A 530 4.90 6.53 -10.02
C SER A 530 4.28 7.56 -9.07
N LYS A 531 5.09 8.14 -8.18
CA LYS A 531 4.70 9.28 -7.34
C LYS A 531 4.33 10.50 -8.20
N GLN A 532 5.14 10.86 -9.19
CA GLN A 532 4.86 12.00 -10.09
C GLN A 532 3.60 11.79 -10.94
N ILE A 533 3.33 10.58 -11.44
CA ILE A 533 2.09 10.23 -12.14
C ILE A 533 0.91 10.44 -11.20
N LYS A 534 0.94 9.86 -10.00
CA LYS A 534 -0.15 9.95 -9.03
C LYS A 534 -0.43 11.38 -8.57
N GLU A 535 0.61 12.14 -8.23
CA GLU A 535 0.48 13.56 -7.86
C GLU A 535 -0.11 14.39 -9.01
N ARG A 536 0.34 14.17 -10.26
CA ARG A 536 -0.24 14.82 -11.44
C ARG A 536 -1.69 14.39 -11.69
N GLU A 537 -2.02 13.11 -11.52
CA GLU A 537 -3.36 12.58 -11.77
C GLU A 537 -4.39 13.09 -10.76
N GLU A 538 -4.05 13.09 -9.47
CA GLU A 538 -4.91 13.67 -8.42
C GLU A 538 -5.16 15.17 -8.68
N ILE A 539 -4.13 15.91 -9.12
CA ILE A 539 -4.24 17.32 -9.51
C ILE A 539 -5.10 17.50 -10.77
N ILE A 540 -4.92 16.70 -11.82
CA ILE A 540 -5.72 16.79 -13.06
C ILE A 540 -7.18 16.44 -12.79
N LYS A 541 -7.45 15.35 -12.07
CA LYS A 541 -8.80 14.90 -11.70
C LYS A 541 -9.55 15.95 -10.88
N TYR A 542 -8.85 16.67 -10.00
CA TYR A 542 -9.40 17.84 -9.32
C TYR A 542 -9.73 18.97 -10.31
N LYS A 543 -8.76 19.39 -11.16
CA LYS A 543 -8.96 20.48 -12.13
C LYS A 543 -10.08 20.21 -13.14
N GLU A 544 -10.20 19.00 -13.65
CA GLU A 544 -11.28 18.59 -14.56
C GLU A 544 -12.65 18.65 -13.88
N SER A 545 -12.75 18.21 -12.62
CA SER A 545 -13.98 18.33 -11.82
C SER A 545 -14.43 19.80 -11.68
N LEU A 546 -13.48 20.74 -11.62
CA LEU A 546 -13.77 22.18 -11.64
C LEU A 546 -14.16 22.67 -13.04
N ILE A 547 -13.47 22.24 -14.09
CA ILE A 547 -13.79 22.58 -15.49
C ILE A 547 -15.22 22.17 -15.85
N ILE A 548 -15.61 20.93 -15.54
CA ILE A 548 -16.96 20.39 -15.77
C ILE A 548 -18.00 21.23 -15.02
N ALA A 549 -17.74 21.57 -13.76
CA ALA A 549 -18.64 22.41 -12.96
C ALA A 549 -18.80 23.84 -13.54
N VAL A 550 -17.72 24.44 -14.04
CA VAL A 550 -17.75 25.76 -14.68
C VAL A 550 -18.42 25.71 -16.06
N MET A 551 -18.15 24.69 -16.88
CA MET A 551 -18.88 24.47 -18.15
C MET A 551 -20.37 24.29 -17.90
N THR A 552 -20.76 23.55 -16.87
CA THR A 552 -22.18 23.36 -16.51
C THR A 552 -22.86 24.71 -16.20
N CYS A 553 -22.16 25.65 -15.54
CA CYS A 553 -22.65 27.03 -15.36
C CYS A 553 -22.69 27.84 -16.67
N LEU A 554 -21.69 27.69 -17.55
CA LEU A 554 -21.62 28.41 -18.82
C LEU A 554 -22.72 27.96 -19.80
N ASN A 555 -22.93 26.65 -19.92
CA ASN A 555 -24.00 26.04 -20.73
C ASN A 555 -25.37 26.48 -20.24
N ASN A 556 -25.63 26.42 -18.92
CA ASN A 556 -26.91 26.79 -18.31
C ASN A 556 -27.17 28.29 -18.15
N SER A 557 -26.49 29.12 -18.93
CA SER A 557 -26.73 30.57 -18.95
C SER A 557 -27.07 31.05 -20.35
N GLY A 558 -27.97 32.04 -20.42
CA GLY A 558 -28.49 32.56 -21.68
C GLY A 558 -27.38 33.00 -22.65
N LYS A 559 -27.66 32.96 -23.95
CA LYS A 559 -26.69 33.31 -25.01
C LYS A 559 -26.08 34.70 -24.87
N GLY A 560 -26.75 35.64 -24.17
CA GLY A 560 -26.30 37.03 -24.00
C GLY A 560 -25.64 37.39 -22.67
N ASP A 561 -25.55 36.46 -21.70
CA ASP A 561 -25.26 36.78 -20.30
C ASP A 561 -24.18 35.86 -19.71
N PHE A 562 -23.27 36.42 -18.90
CA PHE A 562 -22.15 35.70 -18.30
C PHE A 562 -22.47 35.25 -16.85
N PRO A 563 -22.36 33.95 -16.50
CA PRO A 563 -22.88 33.37 -15.25
C PRO A 563 -21.97 33.56 -14.03
N LEU A 564 -21.37 34.74 -13.84
CA LEU A 564 -20.41 35.01 -12.78
C LEU A 564 -20.96 34.66 -11.38
N SER A 565 -22.24 34.94 -11.13
CA SER A 565 -22.89 34.62 -9.85
C SER A 565 -23.17 33.13 -9.62
N ALA A 566 -23.20 32.31 -10.68
CA ALA A 566 -23.35 30.86 -10.56
C ALA A 566 -21.98 30.18 -10.38
N ILE A 567 -20.97 30.58 -11.18
CA ILE A 567 -19.59 30.12 -11.02
C ILE A 567 -19.07 30.44 -9.61
N ASN A 568 -19.35 31.65 -9.11
CA ASN A 568 -18.98 32.08 -7.75
C ASN A 568 -19.78 31.40 -6.61
N LYS A 569 -20.68 30.46 -6.93
CA LYS A 569 -21.45 29.64 -5.98
C LYS A 569 -21.20 28.14 -6.15
N LEU A 570 -20.28 27.72 -7.01
CA LEU A 570 -19.91 26.31 -7.14
C LEU A 570 -19.17 25.86 -5.88
N ASN A 571 -19.78 24.96 -5.11
CA ASN A 571 -19.22 24.42 -3.86
C ASN A 571 -17.81 23.82 -4.06
N VAL A 572 -17.52 23.25 -5.22
CA VAL A 572 -16.18 22.72 -5.57
C VAL A 572 -15.10 23.79 -5.70
N LEU A 573 -15.47 25.05 -5.94
CA LEU A 573 -14.58 26.22 -5.94
C LEU A 573 -14.55 26.94 -4.58
N ASN A 574 -15.41 26.52 -3.64
CA ASN A 574 -15.67 27.19 -2.36
C ASN A 574 -14.71 26.71 -1.25
N VAL A 575 -13.40 26.68 -1.54
CA VAL A 575 -12.38 26.19 -0.59
C VAL A 575 -12.35 27.08 0.65
N LYS A 576 -12.54 26.48 1.84
CA LYS A 576 -12.64 27.19 3.12
C LYS A 576 -11.44 28.12 3.36
N GLY A 577 -11.71 29.42 3.38
CA GLY A 577 -10.70 30.46 3.62
C GLY A 577 -9.99 30.96 2.35
N ALA A 578 -10.32 30.42 1.17
CA ALA A 578 -10.02 31.09 -0.09
C ALA A 578 -10.80 32.42 -0.16
N LYS A 579 -10.22 33.38 -0.88
CA LYS A 579 -10.64 34.79 -0.86
C LYS A 579 -11.02 35.34 -2.22
N LEU A 580 -10.31 34.87 -3.24
CA LEU A 580 -10.67 34.93 -4.65
C LEU A 580 -12.16 34.59 -4.84
N SER A 581 -12.84 35.25 -5.79
CA SER A 581 -14.17 34.79 -6.17
C SER A 581 -14.08 33.41 -6.83
N GLY A 582 -15.16 32.63 -6.89
CA GLY A 582 -15.10 31.27 -7.44
C GLY A 582 -14.47 31.21 -8.85
N LEU A 583 -14.76 32.19 -9.71
CA LEU A 583 -14.12 32.31 -11.02
C LEU A 583 -12.62 32.62 -10.92
N ASP A 584 -12.21 33.56 -10.05
CA ASP A 584 -10.79 33.88 -9.86
C ASP A 584 -10.03 32.69 -9.26
N TYR A 585 -10.67 31.94 -8.35
CA TYR A 585 -10.13 30.70 -7.80
C TYR A 585 -9.98 29.63 -8.88
N PHE A 586 -11.01 29.42 -9.70
CA PHE A 586 -10.98 28.52 -10.87
C PHE A 586 -9.81 28.85 -11.80
N LEU A 587 -9.70 30.12 -12.23
CA LEU A 587 -8.63 30.60 -13.10
C LEU A 587 -7.24 30.38 -12.47
N SER A 588 -7.09 30.67 -11.18
CA SER A 588 -5.85 30.41 -10.44
C SER A 588 -5.47 28.92 -10.38
N VAL A 589 -6.46 28.03 -10.29
CA VAL A 589 -6.27 26.57 -10.20
C VAL A 589 -5.99 25.94 -11.56
N ILE A 590 -6.68 26.34 -12.63
CA ILE A 590 -6.31 25.91 -14.00
C ILE A 590 -5.00 26.54 -14.49
N GLY A 591 -4.54 27.59 -13.79
CA GLY A 591 -3.22 28.20 -13.97
C GLY A 591 -3.20 29.39 -14.95
N ASP A 592 -4.34 29.97 -15.27
CA ASP A 592 -4.44 31.11 -16.19
C ASP A 592 -4.50 32.45 -15.44
N LYS A 593 -3.75 33.44 -15.93
CA LYS A 593 -3.69 34.82 -15.40
C LYS A 593 -3.98 35.88 -16.46
N THR A 594 -4.40 35.46 -17.65
CA THR A 594 -4.66 36.30 -18.82
C THR A 594 -6.15 36.63 -18.97
N PHE A 595 -7.03 35.79 -18.40
CA PHE A 595 -8.47 36.03 -18.39
C PHE A 595 -8.87 37.14 -17.40
N GLU A 596 -8.98 38.38 -17.88
CA GLU A 596 -9.42 39.53 -17.06
C GLU A 596 -10.88 39.40 -16.58
N VAL A 597 -11.08 39.25 -15.27
CA VAL A 597 -12.40 39.16 -14.62
C VAL A 597 -12.98 40.54 -14.25
N ASN A 598 -12.11 41.53 -13.97
CA ASN A 598 -12.37 42.76 -13.20
C ASN A 598 -13.44 43.76 -13.73
N ARG A 599 -14.22 43.40 -14.76
CA ARG A 599 -15.29 44.26 -15.32
C ARG A 599 -16.64 43.56 -15.52
N LEU A 600 -16.71 42.23 -15.48
CA LEU A 600 -17.85 41.43 -15.95
C LEU A 600 -19.23 41.86 -15.40
N GLY A 601 -19.30 42.36 -14.17
CA GLY A 601 -20.56 42.82 -13.55
C GLY A 601 -21.13 44.16 -14.04
N PHE A 602 -20.40 44.95 -14.84
CA PHE A 602 -20.77 46.34 -15.17
C PHE A 602 -20.67 46.72 -16.67
N VAL A 603 -20.53 45.74 -17.58
CA VAL A 603 -20.38 45.99 -19.03
C VAL A 603 -21.53 45.41 -19.86
N SER A 604 -21.68 45.94 -21.08
CA SER A 604 -22.73 45.57 -22.04
C SER A 604 -22.75 44.07 -22.36
N LYS A 605 -23.93 43.54 -22.73
CA LYS A 605 -24.12 42.11 -23.06
C LYS A 605 -23.11 41.59 -24.10
N ASN A 606 -22.79 42.37 -25.14
CA ASN A 606 -21.81 41.95 -26.16
C ASN A 606 -20.44 41.58 -25.56
N TYR A 607 -19.97 42.32 -24.55
CA TYR A 607 -18.71 42.02 -23.86
C TYR A 607 -18.83 40.79 -22.93
N GLN A 608 -20.02 40.55 -22.36
CA GLN A 608 -20.30 39.33 -21.61
C GLN A 608 -20.32 38.08 -22.50
N VAL A 609 -20.84 38.20 -23.73
CA VAL A 609 -20.77 37.15 -24.76
C VAL A 609 -19.33 36.90 -25.18
N GLU A 610 -18.59 37.96 -25.54
CA GLU A 610 -17.17 37.88 -25.92
C GLU A 610 -16.33 37.19 -24.83
N LYS A 611 -16.55 37.54 -23.55
CA LYS A 611 -15.87 36.89 -22.42
C LYS A 611 -16.33 35.46 -22.15
N LYS A 612 -17.58 35.13 -22.42
CA LYS A 612 -18.11 33.76 -22.31
C LYS A 612 -17.48 32.85 -23.38
N GLU A 613 -17.35 33.35 -24.60
CA GLU A 613 -16.66 32.66 -25.71
C GLU A 613 -15.15 32.52 -25.42
N GLN A 614 -14.49 33.56 -24.91
CA GLN A 614 -13.09 33.48 -24.44
C GLN A 614 -12.90 32.44 -23.32
N LEU A 615 -13.87 32.28 -22.41
CA LEU A 615 -13.77 31.30 -21.33
C LEU A 615 -13.99 29.86 -21.82
N TYR A 616 -14.91 29.63 -22.77
CA TYR A 616 -15.01 28.33 -23.45
C TYR A 616 -13.74 27.98 -24.22
N ALA A 617 -13.14 28.93 -24.94
CA ALA A 617 -11.89 28.73 -25.66
C ALA A 617 -10.72 28.41 -24.71
N LEU A 618 -10.64 29.09 -23.57
CA LEU A 618 -9.67 28.79 -22.50
C LEU A 618 -9.91 27.38 -21.91
N ILE A 619 -11.17 27.01 -21.64
CA ILE A 619 -11.51 25.68 -21.12
C ILE A 619 -11.09 24.58 -22.10
N GLY A 620 -11.50 24.65 -23.37
CA GLY A 620 -11.11 23.63 -24.36
C GLY A 620 -9.60 23.56 -24.58
N SER A 621 -8.89 24.69 -24.47
CA SER A 621 -7.41 24.72 -24.45
C SER A 621 -6.82 23.99 -23.24
N LYS A 622 -7.43 24.13 -22.06
CA LYS A 622 -7.00 23.42 -20.84
C LYS A 622 -7.39 21.94 -20.82
N GLU A 623 -8.53 21.56 -21.40
CA GLU A 623 -8.87 20.15 -21.61
C GLU A 623 -7.89 19.48 -22.58
N PHE A 624 -7.48 20.17 -23.65
CA PHE A 624 -6.43 19.71 -24.55
C PHE A 624 -5.04 19.63 -23.87
N GLU A 625 -4.70 20.61 -23.03
CA GLU A 625 -3.49 20.58 -22.18
C GLU A 625 -3.49 19.34 -21.26
N TYR A 626 -4.61 19.04 -20.59
CA TYR A 626 -4.70 17.92 -19.65
C TYR A 626 -4.77 16.56 -20.37
N ALA A 627 -5.43 16.48 -21.52
CA ALA A 627 -5.36 15.31 -22.40
C ALA A 627 -3.92 15.06 -22.91
N THR A 628 -3.17 16.13 -23.21
CA THR A 628 -1.75 16.03 -23.58
C THR A 628 -0.91 15.53 -22.40
N ILE A 629 -1.13 16.04 -21.18
CA ILE A 629 -0.42 15.56 -19.98
C ILE A 629 -0.80 14.11 -19.64
N ARG A 630 -2.05 13.67 -19.88
CA ARG A 630 -2.42 12.25 -19.78
C ARG A 630 -1.69 11.39 -20.81
N ALA A 631 -1.55 11.86 -22.05
CA ALA A 631 -0.74 11.17 -23.05
C ALA A 631 0.76 11.13 -22.68
N GLU A 632 1.27 12.11 -21.93
CA GLU A 632 2.60 12.02 -21.30
C GLU A 632 2.63 11.00 -20.14
N GLN A 633 1.67 11.02 -19.22
CA GLN A 633 1.58 10.04 -18.11
C GLN A 633 1.50 8.60 -18.63
N HIS A 634 0.73 8.35 -19.70
CA HIS A 634 0.66 7.04 -20.34
C HIS A 634 2.00 6.64 -20.97
N LYS A 635 2.71 7.55 -21.66
CA LYS A 635 4.08 7.29 -22.13
C LYS A 635 5.05 6.97 -20.99
N ILE A 636 4.93 7.65 -19.84
CA ILE A 636 5.76 7.36 -18.66
C ILE A 636 5.40 5.97 -18.08
N SER A 637 4.12 5.59 -18.10
CA SER A 637 3.68 4.25 -17.66
C SER A 637 4.25 3.16 -18.57
N VAL A 638 4.17 3.33 -19.90
CA VAL A 638 4.77 2.41 -20.88
C VAL A 638 6.30 2.37 -20.73
N LEU A 639 6.97 3.48 -20.42
CA LEU A 639 8.41 3.49 -20.12
C LEU A 639 8.78 2.76 -18.81
N ILE A 640 7.86 2.69 -17.84
CA ILE A 640 8.03 1.87 -16.63
C ILE A 640 7.87 0.38 -16.99
N GLU A 641 6.83 0.02 -17.74
CA GLU A 641 6.59 -1.37 -18.19
C GLU A 641 7.72 -1.89 -19.09
N GLU A 642 8.17 -1.11 -20.08
CA GLU A 642 9.36 -1.42 -20.88
C GLU A 642 10.62 -1.54 -20.02
N GLY A 643 10.74 -0.69 -18.99
CA GLY A 643 11.85 -0.72 -18.03
C GLY A 643 11.85 -1.99 -17.19
N ASP A 644 10.69 -2.42 -16.69
CA ASP A 644 10.50 -3.68 -15.96
C ASP A 644 10.86 -4.89 -16.84
N ILE A 645 10.48 -4.89 -18.12
CA ILE A 645 10.83 -5.94 -19.09
C ILE A 645 12.35 -5.96 -19.37
N GLU A 646 12.99 -4.80 -19.59
CA GLU A 646 14.44 -4.75 -19.80
C GLU A 646 15.22 -5.10 -18.53
N ILE A 647 14.71 -4.78 -17.34
CA ILE A 647 15.24 -5.21 -16.04
C ILE A 647 15.12 -6.73 -15.86
N GLN A 648 13.96 -7.33 -16.14
CA GLN A 648 13.78 -8.80 -16.07
C GLN A 648 14.73 -9.51 -17.05
N THR A 649 14.84 -9.00 -18.28
CA THR A 649 15.76 -9.51 -19.30
C THR A 649 17.22 -9.37 -18.85
N LEU A 650 17.59 -8.22 -18.26
CA LEU A 650 18.94 -7.97 -17.73
C LEU A 650 19.30 -8.90 -16.57
N ASN A 651 18.37 -9.16 -15.65
CA ASN A 651 18.58 -10.11 -14.54
C ASN A 651 18.73 -11.55 -15.08
N ALA A 652 17.94 -11.95 -16.08
CA ALA A 652 18.09 -13.27 -16.74
C ALA A 652 19.43 -13.40 -17.49
N VAL A 653 19.88 -12.34 -18.18
CA VAL A 653 21.18 -12.29 -18.84
C VAL A 653 22.32 -12.27 -17.81
N GLU A 654 22.20 -11.58 -16.67
CA GLU A 654 23.22 -11.62 -15.60
C GLU A 654 23.29 -13.00 -14.93
N GLN A 655 22.15 -13.66 -14.70
CA GLN A 655 22.11 -15.04 -14.20
C GLN A 655 22.80 -16.01 -15.18
N SER A 656 22.52 -15.88 -16.48
CA SER A 656 23.18 -16.65 -17.54
C SER A 656 24.68 -16.34 -17.60
N LEU A 657 25.07 -15.06 -17.57
CA LEU A 657 26.46 -14.62 -17.59
C LEU A 657 27.24 -15.12 -16.36
N ASN A 658 26.62 -15.13 -15.17
CA ASN A 658 27.22 -15.67 -13.95
C ASN A 658 27.34 -17.20 -13.98
N ALA A 659 26.34 -17.90 -14.54
CA ALA A 659 26.43 -19.34 -14.76
C ALA A 659 27.57 -19.68 -15.72
N SER A 660 27.62 -19.04 -16.90
CA SER A 660 28.67 -19.21 -17.89
C SER A 660 30.04 -18.71 -17.40
N ALA A 661 30.12 -17.71 -16.51
CA ALA A 661 31.39 -17.26 -15.93
C ALA A 661 31.92 -18.23 -14.85
N GLU A 662 31.03 -18.81 -14.03
CA GLU A 662 31.42 -19.88 -13.09
C GLU A 662 31.73 -21.19 -13.83
N GLU A 663 31.13 -21.42 -15.01
CA GLU A 663 31.46 -22.54 -15.89
C GLU A 663 32.77 -22.31 -16.68
N ASP A 664 33.03 -21.12 -17.23
CA ASP A 664 34.36 -20.74 -17.76
C ASP A 664 35.43 -20.86 -16.66
N ARG A 665 35.10 -20.51 -15.41
CA ARG A 665 36.00 -20.68 -14.27
C ARG A 665 36.26 -22.14 -13.94
N LYS A 666 35.23 -23.01 -13.91
CA LYS A 666 35.39 -24.45 -13.70
C LYS A 666 36.19 -25.09 -14.82
N LEU A 667 35.84 -24.81 -16.07
CA LEU A 667 36.56 -25.27 -17.26
C LEU A 667 37.99 -24.72 -17.29
N THR A 668 38.23 -23.46 -16.91
CA THR A 668 39.58 -22.88 -16.83
C THR A 668 40.39 -23.46 -15.68
N LEU A 669 39.78 -23.84 -14.56
CA LEU A 669 40.45 -24.58 -13.48
C LEU A 669 40.81 -26.01 -13.93
N ALA A 670 39.90 -26.69 -14.64
CA ALA A 670 40.18 -27.97 -15.28
C ALA A 670 41.31 -27.82 -16.31
N LEU A 671 41.25 -26.81 -17.18
CA LEU A 671 42.26 -26.47 -18.19
C LEU A 671 43.65 -26.25 -17.60
N ASN A 672 43.75 -25.52 -16.49
CA ASN A 672 45.03 -25.31 -15.80
C ASN A 672 45.52 -26.60 -15.12
N GLY A 673 44.63 -27.47 -14.67
CA GLY A 673 44.96 -28.83 -14.23
C GLY A 673 45.51 -29.69 -15.36
N GLN A 674 44.77 -29.79 -16.47
CA GLN A 674 45.12 -30.51 -17.69
C GLN A 674 46.44 -30.00 -18.31
N GLN A 675 46.63 -28.68 -18.41
CA GLN A 675 47.87 -28.08 -18.90
C GLN A 675 49.06 -28.43 -18.00
N LYS A 676 48.93 -28.30 -16.67
CA LYS A 676 50.00 -28.70 -15.75
C LYS A 676 50.31 -30.19 -15.86
N GLN A 677 49.27 -31.03 -15.97
CA GLN A 677 49.40 -32.47 -16.13
C GLN A 677 50.10 -32.83 -17.46
N LEU A 678 49.85 -32.07 -18.54
CA LEU A 678 50.57 -32.20 -19.81
C LEU A 678 52.04 -31.75 -19.71
N ASP A 679 52.32 -30.64 -19.02
CA ASP A 679 53.69 -30.15 -18.82
C ASP A 679 54.53 -31.13 -17.98
N ASP A 680 53.93 -31.69 -16.92
CA ASP A 680 54.54 -32.73 -16.08
C ASP A 680 54.79 -34.03 -16.91
N LEU A 681 53.89 -34.40 -17.83
CA LEU A 681 53.99 -35.63 -18.65
C LEU A 681 54.93 -35.50 -19.88
N ASP A 682 54.97 -34.35 -20.58
CA ASP A 682 55.89 -34.16 -21.72
C ASP A 682 57.36 -34.13 -21.28
N GLN A 683 57.62 -33.72 -20.03
CA GLN A 683 58.96 -33.76 -19.45
C GLN A 683 59.48 -35.21 -19.28
N GLU A 684 58.61 -36.20 -19.11
CA GLU A 684 58.96 -37.63 -19.12
C GLU A 684 59.05 -38.22 -20.54
N GLN A 685 58.27 -37.70 -21.51
CA GLN A 685 58.01 -38.42 -22.77
C GLN A 685 59.19 -38.40 -23.78
N ARG A 686 60.02 -37.35 -23.76
CA ARG A 686 61.01 -37.05 -24.81
C ARG A 686 62.07 -38.15 -25.09
N PRO A 687 62.59 -38.91 -24.11
CA PRO A 687 63.57 -39.97 -24.38
C PRO A 687 63.03 -41.18 -25.16
N LEU A 688 61.77 -41.57 -24.94
CA LEU A 688 61.17 -42.79 -25.52
C LEU A 688 60.68 -42.60 -26.96
N SER A 689 60.23 -41.40 -27.33
CA SER A 689 59.70 -41.07 -28.67
C SER A 689 60.64 -41.52 -29.81
N SER A 690 61.95 -41.37 -29.63
CA SER A 690 62.97 -41.72 -30.63
C SER A 690 63.03 -43.22 -30.99
N VAL A 691 62.64 -44.10 -30.06
CA VAL A 691 62.61 -45.57 -30.28
C VAL A 691 61.33 -45.98 -30.99
N ILE A 692 60.22 -45.31 -30.65
CA ILE A 692 58.87 -45.64 -31.11
C ILE A 692 58.62 -45.10 -32.53
N ALA A 693 59.24 -43.98 -32.93
CA ALA A 693 59.11 -43.41 -34.28
C ALA A 693 59.47 -44.40 -35.41
N PHE A 694 60.37 -45.37 -35.17
CA PHE A 694 60.63 -46.44 -36.13
C PHE A 694 59.49 -47.48 -36.17
N PHE A 695 59.08 -47.99 -35.00
CA PHE A 695 57.96 -48.95 -34.92
C PHE A 695 56.67 -48.38 -35.49
N ASN A 696 56.40 -47.09 -35.28
CA ASN A 696 55.22 -46.40 -35.81
C ASN A 696 55.13 -46.40 -37.34
N ARG A 697 56.23 -46.56 -38.10
CA ARG A 697 56.15 -46.64 -39.57
C ARG A 697 55.78 -48.04 -40.08
N ALA A 698 56.05 -49.08 -39.29
CA ALA A 698 55.47 -50.40 -39.50
C ALA A 698 54.02 -50.46 -38.96
N LYS A 699 53.76 -49.77 -37.83
CA LYS A 699 52.42 -49.56 -37.28
C LYS A 699 51.54 -48.80 -38.29
N SER A 700 52.05 -47.84 -39.06
CA SER A 700 51.18 -46.98 -39.89
C SER A 700 50.49 -47.64 -41.09
N LEU A 701 50.94 -48.82 -41.55
CA LEU A 701 50.15 -49.63 -42.48
C LEU A 701 49.05 -50.42 -41.75
N VAL A 702 49.34 -50.87 -40.53
CA VAL A 702 48.32 -51.38 -39.60
C VAL A 702 47.36 -50.26 -39.17
N GLU A 703 47.79 -48.99 -39.12
CA GLU A 703 46.93 -47.83 -38.85
C GLU A 703 46.15 -47.36 -40.08
N LYS A 704 46.54 -47.77 -41.30
CA LYS A 704 45.70 -47.65 -42.51
C LYS A 704 44.70 -48.80 -42.64
N MET A 705 45.06 -50.00 -42.18
CA MET A 705 44.09 -51.09 -41.96
C MET A 705 43.09 -50.69 -40.86
N ASN A 706 43.59 -50.18 -39.73
CA ASN A 706 42.75 -49.56 -38.71
C ASN A 706 42.11 -48.25 -39.19
N GLY A 707 42.55 -47.66 -40.29
CA GLY A 707 41.91 -46.49 -40.93
C GLY A 707 40.61 -46.84 -41.66
N LEU A 708 40.44 -48.12 -42.04
CA LEU A 708 39.11 -48.64 -42.38
C LEU A 708 38.26 -48.93 -41.14
N ILE A 709 38.89 -49.31 -40.03
CA ILE A 709 38.23 -49.71 -38.78
C ILE A 709 37.83 -48.50 -37.92
N ALA A 710 38.56 -47.38 -38.06
CA ALA A 710 38.40 -46.10 -37.36
C ALA A 710 37.89 -44.97 -38.28
N LEU A 711 37.29 -45.35 -39.41
CA LEU A 711 36.14 -44.62 -39.90
C LEU A 711 34.98 -44.97 -38.95
N ASP A 712 34.87 -44.20 -37.85
CA ASP A 712 33.75 -44.31 -36.91
C ASP A 712 32.44 -44.09 -37.66
N GLY A 713 31.69 -45.19 -37.83
CA GLY A 713 30.57 -45.30 -38.77
C GLY A 713 30.96 -45.91 -40.12
N PHE A 714 30.37 -47.07 -40.41
CA PHE A 714 30.57 -47.82 -41.65
C PHE A 714 30.48 -46.99 -42.94
N ASN A 715 31.56 -46.95 -43.72
CA ASN A 715 31.69 -46.18 -44.97
C ASN A 715 31.94 -47.09 -46.18
N GLU A 716 30.90 -47.25 -47.03
CA GLU A 716 30.92 -48.11 -48.24
C GLU A 716 32.10 -47.85 -49.19
N ASN A 717 32.52 -46.58 -49.34
CA ASN A 717 33.55 -46.20 -50.31
C ASN A 717 34.98 -46.39 -49.79
N GLY A 718 35.19 -46.29 -48.47
CA GLY A 718 36.52 -46.40 -47.87
C GLY A 718 37.14 -47.79 -48.06
N VAL A 719 36.35 -48.85 -47.83
CA VAL A 719 36.81 -50.25 -47.81
C VAL A 719 37.46 -50.70 -49.13
N SER A 720 37.11 -50.08 -50.26
CA SER A 720 37.70 -50.39 -51.56
C SER A 720 39.12 -49.81 -51.75
N SER A 721 39.46 -48.69 -51.11
CA SER A 721 40.72 -47.97 -51.34
C SER A 721 41.93 -48.59 -50.64
N TYR A 722 41.71 -49.36 -49.58
CA TYR A 722 42.76 -49.94 -48.73
C TYR A 722 43.60 -51.01 -49.44
N PHE A 723 43.00 -51.76 -50.36
CA PHE A 723 43.64 -52.91 -51.03
C PHE A 723 44.86 -52.54 -51.90
N GLU A 724 44.97 -51.28 -52.35
CA GLU A 724 46.07 -50.87 -53.24
C GLU A 724 47.37 -50.57 -52.45
N GLU A 725 47.26 -49.96 -51.27
CA GLU A 725 48.41 -49.41 -50.53
C GLU A 725 49.24 -50.46 -49.78
N VAL A 726 48.64 -51.61 -49.41
CA VAL A 726 49.32 -52.72 -48.70
C VAL A 726 50.53 -53.24 -49.47
N THR A 727 50.50 -53.13 -50.79
CA THR A 727 51.58 -53.51 -51.71
C THR A 727 52.88 -52.72 -51.48
N SER A 728 52.80 -51.48 -50.99
CA SER A 728 53.93 -50.54 -50.99
C SER A 728 54.92 -50.72 -49.82
N LEU A 729 54.46 -51.04 -48.61
CA LEU A 729 55.32 -51.03 -47.41
C LEU A 729 56.44 -52.10 -47.46
N PHE A 730 56.19 -53.22 -48.13
CA PHE A 730 57.11 -54.36 -48.15
C PHE A 730 58.46 -54.06 -48.83
N GLU A 731 58.58 -52.98 -49.61
CA GLU A 731 59.85 -52.53 -50.17
C GLU A 731 60.75 -51.83 -49.13
N GLU A 732 60.20 -51.03 -48.21
CA GLU A 732 61.01 -50.29 -47.22
C GLU A 732 61.60 -51.19 -46.13
N ILE A 733 60.89 -52.25 -45.72
CA ILE A 733 61.33 -53.19 -44.66
C ILE A 733 62.70 -53.83 -45.01
N ASN A 734 62.92 -54.14 -46.30
CA ASN A 734 64.17 -54.71 -46.81
C ASN A 734 65.36 -53.73 -46.75
N LYS A 735 65.10 -52.43 -46.63
CA LYS A 735 66.10 -51.37 -46.45
C LYS A 735 66.58 -51.30 -45.01
N PHE A 736 65.69 -51.53 -44.04
CA PHE A 736 65.98 -51.42 -42.60
C PHE A 736 66.73 -52.64 -42.01
N LYS A 737 66.53 -53.84 -42.57
CA LYS A 737 67.27 -55.08 -42.19
C LYS A 737 68.81 -54.95 -42.26
N LYS A 738 69.38 -53.87 -42.82
CA LYS A 738 70.82 -53.64 -43.01
C LYS A 738 71.50 -52.82 -41.90
N THR A 739 70.77 -52.25 -40.94
CA THR A 739 71.31 -51.17 -40.08
C THR A 739 71.38 -51.49 -38.58
N ILE A 740 71.05 -52.72 -38.15
CA ILE A 740 71.03 -53.12 -36.73
C ILE A 740 72.04 -54.24 -36.46
N SER A 741 72.78 -54.12 -35.35
CA SER A 741 73.74 -55.13 -34.89
C SER A 741 73.04 -56.38 -34.31
N PRO A 742 73.52 -57.61 -34.57
CA PRO A 742 72.86 -58.86 -34.15
C PRO A 742 72.65 -59.08 -32.64
N GLN A 743 73.26 -58.25 -31.79
CA GLN A 743 73.16 -58.34 -30.32
C GLN A 743 72.15 -57.33 -29.72
N SER A 744 71.41 -56.60 -30.56
CA SER A 744 70.35 -55.70 -30.10
C SER A 744 69.09 -56.48 -29.69
N PRO A 745 68.44 -56.19 -28.54
CA PRO A 745 67.22 -56.88 -28.12
C PRO A 745 66.06 -56.70 -29.11
N TYR A 746 66.07 -55.62 -29.91
CA TYR A 746 65.06 -55.36 -30.95
C TYR A 746 65.10 -56.33 -32.14
N HIS A 747 66.12 -57.21 -32.24
CA HIS A 747 66.23 -58.18 -33.34
C HIS A 747 65.07 -59.21 -33.33
N ARG A 748 64.45 -59.50 -32.18
CA ARG A 748 63.31 -60.42 -32.09
C ARG A 748 62.05 -59.91 -32.81
N ASN A 749 61.80 -58.60 -32.77
CA ASN A 749 60.57 -58.00 -33.31
C ASN A 749 60.55 -57.97 -34.84
N LEU A 750 61.68 -58.24 -35.49
CA LEU A 750 61.81 -58.35 -36.95
C LEU A 750 61.11 -59.62 -37.51
N VAL A 751 60.85 -60.62 -36.67
CA VAL A 751 60.07 -61.83 -37.05
C VAL A 751 58.56 -61.54 -37.05
N SER A 752 58.08 -60.74 -36.10
CA SER A 752 56.65 -60.41 -35.94
C SER A 752 56.05 -59.66 -37.13
N ILE A 753 56.85 -58.93 -37.90
CA ILE A 753 56.40 -58.16 -39.07
C ILE A 753 56.06 -59.08 -40.25
N GLU A 754 56.69 -60.25 -40.36
CA GLU A 754 56.40 -61.22 -41.43
C GLU A 754 55.04 -61.92 -41.21
N ALA A 755 54.52 -61.95 -39.96
CA ALA A 755 53.20 -62.48 -39.62
C ALA A 755 52.03 -61.51 -39.91
N LEU A 756 52.26 -60.20 -40.05
CA LEU A 756 51.20 -59.22 -40.35
C LEU A 756 50.52 -59.48 -41.70
N LYS A 757 51.16 -60.22 -42.60
CA LYS A 757 50.61 -60.61 -43.89
C LYS A 757 49.45 -61.62 -43.77
N GLU A 758 49.49 -62.54 -42.81
CA GLU A 758 48.38 -63.50 -42.59
C GLU A 758 47.23 -62.89 -41.77
N ALA A 759 47.49 -61.86 -40.97
CA ALA A 759 46.47 -61.19 -40.17
C ALA A 759 45.47 -60.37 -41.02
N ALA A 760 45.90 -59.81 -42.15
CA ALA A 760 45.07 -58.94 -43.00
C ALA A 760 43.85 -59.66 -43.59
N ASP A 761 44.04 -60.88 -44.11
CA ASP A 761 42.93 -61.72 -44.62
C ASP A 761 41.93 -62.11 -43.51
N GLN A 762 42.36 -62.10 -42.25
CA GLN A 762 41.54 -62.45 -41.09
C GLN A 762 40.74 -61.25 -40.53
N GLN A 763 41.22 -60.01 -40.68
CA GLN A 763 40.59 -58.82 -40.09
C GLN A 763 39.35 -58.31 -40.85
N VAL A 764 39.11 -58.70 -42.10
CA VAL A 764 37.89 -58.32 -42.85
C VAL A 764 36.61 -58.88 -42.17
N GLU A 765 36.69 -60.02 -41.51
CA GLU A 765 35.59 -60.57 -40.69
C GLU A 765 35.43 -59.84 -39.33
N THR A 766 36.42 -59.04 -38.96
CA THR A 766 36.48 -58.25 -37.72
C THR A 766 36.03 -56.79 -37.92
N CYS A 767 35.75 -56.35 -39.16
CA CYS A 767 35.14 -55.03 -39.41
C CYS A 767 33.61 -55.06 -39.29
N PHE A 768 32.95 -56.12 -39.79
CA PHE A 768 31.50 -56.23 -39.75
C PHE A 768 30.94 -56.60 -38.37
N LYS A 769 31.71 -57.30 -37.53
CA LYS A 769 31.31 -57.68 -36.16
C LYS A 769 31.11 -56.47 -35.23
N PRO A 770 32.03 -55.49 -35.15
CA PRO A 770 31.86 -54.30 -34.32
C PRO A 770 30.64 -53.45 -34.70
N GLU A 771 30.44 -53.07 -35.97
CA GLU A 771 29.24 -52.29 -36.36
C GLU A 771 27.95 -53.10 -36.10
N LEU A 772 27.93 -54.43 -36.34
CA LEU A 772 26.79 -55.26 -35.90
C LEU A 772 26.59 -55.28 -34.37
N THR A 773 27.67 -55.21 -33.60
CA THR A 773 27.63 -55.15 -32.13
C THR A 773 27.21 -53.76 -31.63
N GLU A 774 27.65 -52.69 -32.30
CA GLU A 774 27.26 -51.31 -32.02
C GLU A 774 25.78 -51.09 -32.35
N GLN A 775 25.32 -51.53 -33.52
CA GLN A 775 23.90 -51.52 -33.85
C GLN A 775 23.11 -52.41 -32.86
N SER A 776 23.62 -53.56 -32.41
CA SER A 776 22.98 -54.36 -31.36
C SER A 776 22.95 -53.66 -29.99
N ASN A 777 23.98 -52.89 -29.64
CA ASN A 777 24.03 -52.08 -28.42
C ASN A 777 23.10 -50.86 -28.51
N LEU A 778 22.95 -50.26 -29.69
CA LEU A 778 21.96 -49.22 -29.98
C LEU A 778 20.54 -49.78 -29.90
N LEU A 779 20.30 -50.99 -30.44
CA LEU A 779 19.02 -51.70 -30.27
C LEU A 779 18.75 -51.99 -28.78
N ALA A 780 19.75 -52.41 -28.00
CA ALA A 780 19.61 -52.61 -26.55
C ALA A 780 19.41 -51.30 -25.76
N SER A 781 19.99 -50.19 -26.21
CA SER A 781 19.77 -48.86 -25.64
C SER A 781 18.35 -48.37 -25.95
N LEU A 782 17.90 -48.50 -27.21
CA LEU A 782 16.52 -48.23 -27.60
C LEU A 782 15.53 -49.14 -26.86
N LEU A 783 15.88 -50.39 -26.56
CA LEU A 783 15.09 -51.32 -25.73
C LEU A 783 14.93 -50.79 -24.29
N ASN A 784 15.96 -50.15 -23.75
CA ASN A 784 15.92 -49.52 -22.43
C ASN A 784 15.09 -48.22 -22.44
N GLU A 785 15.30 -47.33 -23.44
CA GLU A 785 14.55 -46.07 -23.53
C GLU A 785 13.07 -46.30 -23.87
N ILE A 786 12.74 -47.25 -24.76
CA ILE A 786 11.34 -47.62 -25.03
C ILE A 786 10.69 -48.29 -23.81
N GLY A 787 11.48 -49.01 -23.00
CA GLY A 787 11.07 -49.53 -21.70
C GLY A 787 10.80 -48.44 -20.66
N LYS A 788 11.55 -47.32 -20.67
CA LYS A 788 11.22 -46.13 -19.85
C LYS A 788 9.93 -45.46 -20.30
N VAL A 789 9.71 -45.33 -21.61
CA VAL A 789 8.43 -44.84 -22.16
C VAL A 789 7.29 -45.75 -21.73
N GLU A 790 7.44 -47.08 -21.83
CA GLU A 790 6.43 -48.03 -21.34
C GLU A 790 6.19 -47.94 -19.83
N ALA A 791 7.22 -47.64 -19.02
CA ALA A 791 7.11 -47.49 -17.58
C ALA A 791 6.45 -46.16 -17.13
N VAL A 792 6.37 -45.16 -18.00
CA VAL A 792 5.71 -43.86 -17.73
C VAL A 792 4.27 -43.83 -18.29
N ILE A 793 3.92 -44.76 -19.19
CA ILE A 793 2.54 -45.00 -19.63
C ILE A 793 1.71 -45.54 -18.45
N THR A 794 0.84 -44.67 -17.94
CA THR A 794 -0.11 -44.93 -16.85
C THR A 794 -1.48 -44.44 -17.27
N ASP A 795 -2.55 -45.05 -16.76
CA ASP A 795 -3.92 -44.86 -17.26
C ASP A 795 -4.51 -43.44 -17.02
N ASP A 796 -3.78 -42.55 -16.34
CA ASP A 796 -4.20 -41.20 -15.92
C ASP A 796 -3.11 -40.15 -16.26
N LEU A 797 -2.82 -39.99 -17.56
CA LEU A 797 -1.87 -39.00 -18.07
C LEU A 797 -2.59 -37.76 -18.61
N SER A 798 -2.11 -36.58 -18.23
CA SER A 798 -2.59 -35.31 -18.80
C SER A 798 -2.20 -35.16 -20.28
N LEU A 799 -3.00 -34.38 -21.01
CA LEU A 799 -2.81 -34.04 -22.43
C LEU A 799 -1.36 -33.59 -22.73
N ASP A 800 -0.81 -32.67 -21.94
CA ASP A 800 0.55 -32.16 -22.14
C ASP A 800 1.63 -33.23 -21.88
N LYS A 801 1.37 -34.16 -20.96
CA LYS A 801 2.32 -35.26 -20.69
C LYS A 801 2.24 -36.34 -21.77
N LEU A 802 1.06 -36.61 -22.34
CA LEU A 802 0.92 -37.46 -23.52
C LEU A 802 1.57 -36.81 -24.75
N ASN A 803 1.46 -35.49 -24.94
CA ASN A 803 2.15 -34.75 -26.00
C ASN A 803 3.68 -34.92 -25.93
N GLU A 804 4.27 -34.83 -24.74
CA GLU A 804 5.69 -35.07 -24.53
C GLU A 804 6.09 -36.54 -24.75
N LEU A 805 5.26 -37.51 -24.35
CA LEU A 805 5.50 -38.94 -24.60
C LEU A 805 5.41 -39.31 -26.10
N LEU A 806 4.41 -38.78 -26.83
CA LEU A 806 4.28 -38.98 -28.28
C LEU A 806 5.47 -38.41 -29.04
N LYS A 807 5.95 -37.22 -28.64
CA LYS A 807 7.17 -36.61 -29.17
C LYS A 807 8.40 -37.51 -28.93
N GLN A 808 8.64 -37.93 -27.68
CA GLN A 808 9.76 -38.82 -27.33
C GLN A 808 9.70 -40.16 -28.09
N PHE A 809 8.50 -40.75 -28.24
CA PHE A 809 8.32 -41.96 -29.04
C PHE A 809 8.63 -41.75 -30.53
N ASN A 810 8.22 -40.61 -31.11
CA ASN A 810 8.50 -40.28 -32.51
C ASN A 810 10.01 -40.14 -32.78
N ASP A 811 10.75 -39.53 -31.86
CA ASP A 811 12.22 -39.38 -31.96
C ASP A 811 12.93 -40.75 -31.86
N LEU A 812 12.46 -41.63 -30.96
CA LEU A 812 12.94 -43.02 -30.84
C LEU A 812 12.60 -43.85 -32.10
N LYS A 813 11.41 -43.68 -32.67
CA LYS A 813 10.95 -44.36 -33.91
C LYS A 813 11.78 -43.96 -35.13
N SER A 814 12.19 -42.69 -35.20
CA SER A 814 13.13 -42.20 -36.21
C SER A 814 14.49 -42.91 -36.12
N THR A 815 15.01 -43.07 -34.89
CA THR A 815 16.29 -43.75 -34.63
C THR A 815 16.25 -45.24 -35.02
N LEU A 816 15.17 -45.96 -34.68
CA LEU A 816 14.98 -47.37 -35.06
C LEU A 816 15.09 -47.61 -36.58
N ASN A 817 14.49 -46.71 -37.38
CA ASN A 817 14.53 -46.81 -38.85
C ASN A 817 15.95 -46.69 -39.42
N SER A 818 16.84 -45.94 -38.76
CA SER A 818 18.25 -45.81 -39.14
C SER A 818 19.02 -47.12 -38.94
N CYS A 819 18.85 -47.76 -37.77
CA CYS A 819 19.48 -49.06 -37.45
C CYS A 819 19.06 -50.16 -38.44
N ASN A 820 17.78 -50.21 -38.81
CA ASN A 820 17.23 -51.15 -39.79
C ASN A 820 17.96 -51.06 -41.16
N GLY A 821 18.23 -49.84 -41.64
CA GLY A 821 18.97 -49.60 -42.88
C GLY A 821 20.40 -50.15 -42.85
N ARG A 822 21.15 -49.89 -41.76
CA ARG A 822 22.54 -50.34 -41.61
C ARG A 822 22.65 -51.87 -41.50
N ILE A 823 21.82 -52.51 -40.67
CA ILE A 823 21.82 -53.97 -40.50
C ILE A 823 21.48 -54.66 -41.84
N SER A 824 20.54 -54.09 -42.60
CA SER A 824 20.18 -54.58 -43.94
C SER A 824 21.32 -54.49 -44.96
N PHE A 825 22.20 -53.49 -44.86
CA PHE A 825 23.39 -53.43 -45.72
C PHE A 825 24.38 -54.57 -45.41
N ILE A 826 24.72 -54.79 -44.14
CA ILE A 826 25.78 -55.75 -43.75
C ILE A 826 25.40 -57.18 -44.18
N ALA A 827 24.12 -57.53 -44.06
CA ALA A 827 23.57 -58.81 -44.51
C ALA A 827 23.81 -59.11 -46.00
N LYS A 828 23.99 -58.08 -46.85
CA LYS A 828 24.26 -58.22 -48.30
C LYS A 828 25.68 -58.74 -48.59
N HIS A 829 26.65 -58.47 -47.72
CA HIS A 829 28.07 -58.78 -47.96
C HIS A 829 28.60 -59.93 -47.10
N LYS A 830 28.06 -60.13 -45.89
CA LYS A 830 28.37 -61.26 -45.00
C LYS A 830 27.09 -61.77 -44.31
N PRO A 831 26.15 -62.43 -45.03
CA PRO A 831 24.82 -62.78 -44.50
C PRO A 831 24.88 -63.58 -43.20
N ASN A 832 25.77 -64.58 -43.11
CA ASN A 832 25.93 -65.45 -41.94
C ASN A 832 26.42 -64.72 -40.67
N LEU A 833 26.84 -63.45 -40.77
CA LEU A 833 27.27 -62.64 -39.62
C LEU A 833 26.12 -61.84 -38.99
N ALA A 834 25.07 -61.53 -39.76
CA ALA A 834 24.04 -60.55 -39.38
C ALA A 834 22.78 -61.18 -38.75
N GLU A 835 22.70 -62.51 -38.66
CA GLU A 835 21.48 -63.24 -38.31
C GLU A 835 20.92 -62.89 -36.91
N GLN A 836 21.79 -62.75 -35.90
CA GLN A 836 21.39 -62.38 -34.54
C GLN A 836 20.84 -60.94 -34.47
N ALA A 837 21.53 -59.96 -35.05
CA ALA A 837 21.08 -58.57 -35.05
C ALA A 837 19.74 -58.39 -35.80
N LEU A 838 19.47 -59.21 -36.82
CA LEU A 838 18.16 -59.27 -37.49
C LEU A 838 17.06 -59.89 -36.61
N ALA A 839 17.40 -60.74 -35.65
CA ALA A 839 16.45 -61.25 -34.65
C ALA A 839 16.17 -60.21 -33.55
N ASP A 840 17.22 -59.55 -33.05
CA ASP A 840 17.08 -58.51 -32.01
C ASP A 840 16.36 -57.26 -32.53
N LEU A 841 16.60 -56.87 -33.80
CA LEU A 841 15.84 -55.84 -34.49
C LEU A 841 14.34 -56.16 -34.57
N ARG A 842 13.97 -57.43 -34.85
CA ARG A 842 12.56 -57.88 -34.86
C ARG A 842 11.95 -57.85 -33.46
N ASN A 843 12.70 -58.26 -32.43
CA ASN A 843 12.26 -58.19 -31.04
C ASN A 843 12.00 -56.73 -30.62
N LEU A 844 12.93 -55.82 -30.89
CA LEU A 844 12.74 -54.39 -30.61
C LEU A 844 11.59 -53.79 -31.40
N THR A 845 11.44 -54.11 -32.69
CA THR A 845 10.29 -53.68 -33.51
C THR A 845 8.97 -54.14 -32.85
N THR A 846 8.90 -55.38 -32.39
CA THR A 846 7.72 -55.92 -31.67
C THR A 846 7.42 -55.14 -30.37
N GLN A 847 8.45 -54.63 -29.68
CA GLN A 847 8.26 -53.77 -28.50
C GLN A 847 7.85 -52.34 -28.86
N PHE A 848 8.38 -51.77 -29.96
CA PHE A 848 7.89 -50.50 -30.50
C PHE A 848 6.43 -50.61 -30.95
N ASP A 849 6.03 -51.72 -31.58
CA ASP A 849 4.63 -51.97 -31.96
C ASP A 849 3.73 -52.09 -30.72
N ARG A 850 4.22 -52.72 -29.64
CA ARG A 850 3.51 -52.81 -28.35
C ARG A 850 3.36 -51.45 -27.65
N VAL A 851 4.42 -50.63 -27.61
CA VAL A 851 4.36 -49.29 -27.00
C VAL A 851 3.58 -48.32 -27.89
N SER A 852 3.64 -48.48 -29.22
CA SER A 852 2.76 -47.79 -30.17
C SER A 852 1.29 -48.15 -29.92
N LEU A 853 0.98 -49.43 -29.73
CA LEU A 853 -0.38 -49.87 -29.40
C LEU A 853 -0.85 -49.23 -28.08
N ARG A 854 -0.03 -49.22 -27.02
CA ARG A 854 -0.41 -48.61 -25.74
C ARG A 854 -0.55 -47.09 -25.82
N LEU A 855 0.33 -46.39 -26.52
CA LEU A 855 0.18 -44.94 -26.78
C LEU A 855 -1.05 -44.63 -27.64
N LYS A 856 -1.44 -45.53 -28.55
CA LYS A 856 -2.70 -45.44 -29.30
C LYS A 856 -3.90 -45.69 -28.40
N GLU A 857 -3.90 -46.74 -27.59
CA GLU A 857 -4.96 -47.04 -26.61
C GLU A 857 -5.18 -45.85 -25.65
N MET A 858 -4.10 -45.19 -25.22
CA MET A 858 -4.16 -43.95 -24.44
C MET A 858 -4.72 -42.76 -25.21
N ALA A 859 -4.30 -42.55 -26.46
CA ALA A 859 -4.84 -41.49 -27.30
C ALA A 859 -6.33 -41.72 -27.61
N ASP A 860 -6.73 -42.95 -27.92
CA ASP A 860 -8.12 -43.37 -28.15
C ASP A 860 -8.96 -43.17 -26.88
N ALA A 861 -8.45 -43.50 -25.69
CA ALA A 861 -9.11 -43.27 -24.40
C ALA A 861 -9.24 -41.77 -24.05
N LEU A 862 -8.20 -40.97 -24.35
CA LEU A 862 -8.23 -39.51 -24.20
C LEU A 862 -9.26 -38.88 -25.15
N LEU A 863 -9.30 -39.32 -26.40
CA LEU A 863 -10.33 -38.95 -27.38
C LEU A 863 -11.72 -39.37 -26.93
N GLU A 864 -11.88 -40.53 -26.28
CA GLU A 864 -13.16 -40.94 -25.67
C GLU A 864 -13.54 -40.05 -24.48
N SER A 865 -12.57 -39.56 -23.69
CA SER A 865 -12.81 -38.59 -22.61
C SER A 865 -13.23 -37.23 -23.17
N MET A 866 -12.53 -36.72 -24.20
CA MET A 866 -12.94 -35.53 -24.94
C MET A 866 -14.33 -35.70 -25.56
N ASN A 867 -14.66 -36.87 -26.10
CA ASN A 867 -15.99 -37.19 -26.63
C ASN A 867 -17.08 -37.39 -25.55
N LYS A 868 -16.72 -37.28 -24.26
CA LYS A 868 -17.66 -37.14 -23.14
C LYS A 868 -17.74 -35.70 -22.62
N GLN A 869 -16.62 -34.97 -22.65
CA GLN A 869 -16.46 -33.65 -22.00
C GLN A 869 -16.66 -32.43 -22.93
N LEU A 870 -16.33 -32.56 -24.23
CA LEU A 870 -16.38 -31.50 -25.25
C LEU A 870 -17.30 -31.90 -26.42
N THR A 871 -18.58 -32.07 -26.11
CA THR A 871 -19.61 -32.52 -27.06
C THR A 871 -20.57 -31.39 -27.40
N ALA A 872 -21.37 -31.58 -28.46
CA ALA A 872 -22.56 -30.75 -28.71
C ALA A 872 -23.54 -30.78 -27.52
N GLN A 873 -23.59 -31.88 -26.75
CA GLN A 873 -24.38 -31.96 -25.51
C GLN A 873 -23.85 -31.02 -24.43
N ALA A 874 -22.53 -30.86 -24.29
CA ALA A 874 -21.93 -29.92 -23.34
C ALA A 874 -22.29 -28.45 -23.67
N LYS A 875 -22.47 -28.11 -24.96
CA LYS A 875 -23.05 -26.82 -25.35
C LYS A 875 -24.55 -26.76 -25.01
N GLU A 876 -25.33 -27.78 -25.36
CA GLU A 876 -26.77 -27.81 -25.09
C GLU A 876 -27.08 -27.72 -23.58
N ASP A 877 -26.27 -28.33 -22.73
CA ASP A 877 -26.44 -28.29 -21.27
C ASP A 877 -26.08 -26.91 -20.68
N LEU A 878 -25.16 -26.16 -21.30
CA LEU A 878 -24.93 -24.74 -21.01
C LEU A 878 -26.04 -23.85 -21.58
N ASP A 879 -26.55 -24.12 -22.79
CA ASP A 879 -27.69 -23.41 -23.36
C ASP A 879 -28.91 -23.54 -22.42
N ARG A 880 -29.20 -24.77 -21.97
CA ARG A 880 -30.24 -25.13 -20.97
C ARG A 880 -29.97 -24.60 -19.55
N LEU A 881 -28.78 -24.07 -19.25
CA LEU A 881 -28.45 -23.52 -17.94
C LEU A 881 -29.06 -22.13 -17.77
N ASP A 882 -30.39 -22.03 -17.82
CA ASP A 882 -31.09 -20.77 -17.66
C ASP A 882 -31.11 -20.33 -16.20
N PHE A 883 -30.85 -19.06 -15.96
CA PHE A 883 -30.92 -18.46 -14.63
C PHE A 883 -32.29 -17.82 -14.39
N ASP A 884 -32.75 -17.81 -13.15
CA ASP A 884 -33.99 -17.14 -12.75
C ASP A 884 -33.88 -16.50 -11.35
N ALA A 885 -34.97 -15.90 -10.88
CA ALA A 885 -35.03 -15.28 -9.56
C ALA A 885 -34.91 -16.28 -8.39
N ASN A 886 -35.15 -17.58 -8.61
CA ASN A 886 -34.94 -18.62 -7.60
C ASN A 886 -33.45 -18.96 -7.43
N ASP A 887 -32.59 -18.64 -8.41
CA ASP A 887 -31.14 -18.79 -8.26
C ASP A 887 -30.53 -17.79 -7.28
N GLU A 888 -31.23 -16.70 -6.95
CA GLU A 888 -30.81 -15.83 -5.84
C GLU A 888 -30.78 -16.55 -4.49
N ILE A 889 -31.48 -17.69 -4.35
CA ILE A 889 -31.30 -18.60 -3.23
C ILE A 889 -29.90 -19.21 -3.33
N ILE A 890 -29.04 -18.96 -2.34
CA ILE A 890 -27.60 -19.28 -2.37
C ILE A 890 -27.31 -20.76 -2.72
N LYS A 891 -28.22 -21.68 -2.37
CA LYS A 891 -28.13 -23.10 -2.72
C LYS A 891 -28.31 -23.36 -4.23
N ASN A 892 -29.23 -22.64 -4.87
CA ASN A 892 -29.54 -22.81 -6.30
C ASN A 892 -28.43 -22.22 -7.17
N TYR A 893 -27.99 -20.99 -6.86
CA TYR A 893 -26.77 -20.40 -7.43
C TYR A 893 -25.59 -21.38 -7.34
N ARG A 894 -25.28 -21.95 -6.17
CA ARG A 894 -24.19 -22.92 -6.02
C ARG A 894 -24.34 -24.16 -6.90
N ASN A 895 -25.56 -24.68 -7.08
CA ASN A 895 -25.77 -25.83 -7.97
C ASN A 895 -25.43 -25.49 -9.43
N LYS A 896 -25.77 -24.29 -9.91
CA LYS A 896 -25.46 -23.84 -11.27
C LYS A 896 -24.00 -23.39 -11.43
N GLN A 897 -23.42 -22.79 -10.39
CA GLN A 897 -21.97 -22.51 -10.34
C GLN A 897 -21.16 -23.80 -10.43
N ASN A 898 -21.53 -24.87 -9.70
CA ASN A 898 -20.85 -26.17 -9.82
C ASN A 898 -20.89 -26.74 -11.26
N ILE A 899 -21.95 -26.46 -12.04
CA ILE A 899 -22.04 -26.85 -13.46
C ILE A 899 -21.08 -25.99 -14.29
N LEU A 900 -21.07 -24.67 -14.11
CA LEU A 900 -20.10 -23.78 -14.76
C LEU A 900 -18.66 -24.15 -14.42
N ASP A 901 -18.35 -24.45 -13.15
CA ASP A 901 -17.01 -24.83 -12.69
C ASP A 901 -16.55 -26.15 -13.32
N LEU A 902 -17.47 -27.11 -13.54
CA LEU A 902 -17.21 -28.34 -14.29
C LEU A 902 -16.91 -28.06 -15.77
N HIS A 903 -17.71 -27.21 -16.44
CA HIS A 903 -17.43 -26.80 -17.81
C HIS A 903 -16.11 -26.00 -17.93
N ASN A 904 -15.79 -25.14 -16.96
CA ASN A 904 -14.52 -24.42 -16.88
C ASN A 904 -13.34 -25.41 -16.74
N THR A 905 -13.50 -26.46 -15.92
CA THR A 905 -12.49 -27.51 -15.77
C THR A 905 -12.28 -28.26 -17.09
N ASN A 906 -13.37 -28.61 -17.80
CA ASN A 906 -13.27 -29.24 -19.12
C ASN A 906 -12.60 -28.30 -20.16
N LEU A 907 -12.95 -27.01 -20.20
CA LEU A 907 -12.37 -26.04 -21.13
C LEU A 907 -10.88 -25.78 -20.89
N THR A 908 -10.45 -25.78 -19.62
CA THR A 908 -9.05 -25.56 -19.23
C THR A 908 -8.19 -26.82 -19.33
N GLN A 909 -8.75 -28.02 -19.11
CA GLN A 909 -8.06 -29.31 -19.29
C GLN A 909 -7.63 -29.55 -20.75
N PHE A 910 -8.40 -29.02 -21.71
CA PHE A 910 -8.20 -29.24 -23.15
C PHE A 910 -8.00 -27.90 -23.87
N SER A 911 -6.97 -27.13 -23.51
CA SER A 911 -6.70 -25.83 -24.13
C SER A 911 -6.54 -25.94 -25.67
N PRO A 912 -6.93 -24.92 -26.46
CA PRO A 912 -6.80 -24.96 -27.92
C PRO A 912 -5.37 -25.25 -28.38
N ASP A 913 -4.38 -24.68 -27.69
CA ASP A 913 -2.94 -24.85 -27.95
C ASP A 913 -2.49 -26.29 -27.66
N SER A 914 -2.84 -26.84 -26.49
CA SER A 914 -2.52 -28.22 -26.13
C SER A 914 -3.17 -29.24 -27.07
N LEU A 915 -4.36 -28.94 -27.60
CA LEU A 915 -5.04 -29.74 -28.62
C LEU A 915 -4.38 -29.63 -30.00
N GLN A 916 -3.89 -28.44 -30.41
CA GLN A 916 -3.11 -28.31 -31.64
C GLN A 916 -1.81 -29.12 -31.55
N ILE A 917 -1.08 -29.01 -30.43
CA ILE A 917 0.15 -29.79 -30.20
C ILE A 917 -0.15 -31.29 -30.29
N PHE A 918 -1.26 -31.75 -29.71
CA PHE A 918 -1.69 -33.15 -29.80
C PHE A 918 -1.98 -33.58 -31.25
N GLN A 919 -2.71 -32.76 -32.01
CA GLN A 919 -2.98 -33.01 -33.44
C GLN A 919 -1.67 -33.14 -34.24
N GLU A 920 -0.69 -32.27 -33.98
CA GLU A 920 0.62 -32.28 -34.65
C GLU A 920 1.49 -33.49 -34.28
N GLN A 921 1.59 -33.87 -33.00
CA GLN A 921 2.41 -35.04 -32.60
C GLN A 921 1.72 -36.37 -32.98
N PHE A 922 0.39 -36.45 -32.88
CA PHE A 922 -0.34 -37.64 -33.32
C PHE A 922 -0.26 -37.83 -34.84
N ARG A 923 -0.26 -36.76 -35.63
CA ARG A 923 -0.04 -36.82 -37.10
C ARG A 923 1.34 -37.37 -37.48
N LYS A 924 2.39 -37.10 -36.70
CA LYS A 924 3.72 -37.71 -36.89
C LYS A 924 3.75 -39.17 -36.45
N PHE A 925 3.03 -39.48 -35.38
CA PHE A 925 2.94 -40.83 -34.80
C PHE A 925 2.24 -41.82 -35.72
N ASN A 926 1.06 -41.45 -36.23
CA ASN A 926 0.25 -42.28 -37.13
C ASN A 926 -0.48 -41.42 -38.20
N PRO A 927 0.19 -41.08 -39.32
CA PRO A 927 -0.36 -40.18 -40.35
C PRO A 927 -1.52 -40.75 -41.17
N GLU A 928 -1.82 -42.05 -41.04
CA GLU A 928 -2.87 -42.72 -41.84
C GLU A 928 -4.27 -42.61 -41.20
N LEU A 929 -4.36 -42.21 -39.92
CA LEU A 929 -5.62 -42.08 -39.18
C LEU A 929 -6.32 -40.73 -39.42
N VAL A 930 -6.73 -40.49 -40.68
CA VAL A 930 -7.46 -39.27 -41.10
C VAL A 930 -8.68 -38.99 -40.20
N ASP A 931 -9.47 -40.03 -39.90
CA ASP A 931 -10.68 -39.95 -39.07
C ASP A 931 -10.41 -39.38 -37.65
N VAL A 932 -9.23 -39.63 -37.09
CA VAL A 932 -8.83 -39.12 -35.77
C VAL A 932 -8.46 -37.65 -35.84
N HIS A 933 -7.83 -37.20 -36.92
CA HIS A 933 -7.55 -35.77 -37.13
C HIS A 933 -8.85 -34.97 -37.29
N GLU A 934 -9.85 -35.53 -37.97
CA GLU A 934 -11.19 -34.91 -38.10
C GLU A 934 -11.93 -34.87 -36.75
N GLN A 935 -11.75 -35.87 -35.87
CA GLN A 935 -12.29 -35.84 -34.51
C GLN A 935 -11.65 -34.72 -33.65
N ILE A 936 -10.33 -34.56 -33.70
CA ILE A 936 -9.63 -33.48 -32.96
C ILE A 936 -10.10 -32.11 -33.45
N GLU A 937 -10.26 -31.92 -34.76
CA GLU A 937 -10.77 -30.67 -35.35
C GLU A 937 -12.23 -30.40 -34.90
N LYS A 938 -13.08 -31.43 -34.83
CA LYS A 938 -14.44 -31.31 -34.27
C LYS A 938 -14.46 -30.90 -32.80
N PHE A 939 -13.53 -31.38 -31.98
CA PHE A 939 -13.43 -30.93 -30.59
C PHE A 939 -12.99 -29.47 -30.46
N GLN A 940 -12.06 -29.01 -31.30
CA GLN A 940 -11.69 -27.58 -31.39
C GLN A 940 -12.89 -26.72 -31.82
N GLN A 941 -13.69 -27.18 -32.80
CA GLN A 941 -14.93 -26.49 -33.22
C GLN A 941 -15.99 -26.48 -32.12
N HIS A 942 -16.17 -27.57 -31.36
CA HIS A 942 -17.06 -27.59 -30.20
C HIS A 942 -16.60 -26.61 -29.11
N GLN A 943 -15.31 -26.57 -28.79
CA GLN A 943 -14.73 -25.66 -27.80
C GLN A 943 -15.01 -24.19 -28.16
N GLN A 944 -14.73 -23.80 -29.41
CA GLN A 944 -15.02 -22.46 -29.93
C GLN A 944 -16.52 -22.10 -29.92
N ALA A 945 -17.41 -23.09 -29.99
CA ALA A 945 -18.86 -22.90 -29.90
C ALA A 945 -19.42 -22.92 -28.45
N ILE A 946 -18.65 -23.47 -27.50
CA ILE A 946 -18.99 -23.54 -26.06
C ILE A 946 -18.53 -22.26 -25.34
N GLU A 947 -17.30 -21.81 -25.62
CA GLU A 947 -16.65 -20.69 -24.92
C GLU A 947 -17.49 -19.41 -24.81
N PRO A 948 -18.11 -18.85 -25.88
CA PRO A 948 -18.91 -17.64 -25.75
C PRO A 948 -20.17 -17.85 -24.88
N VAL A 949 -20.83 -19.01 -24.98
CA VAL A 949 -22.00 -19.34 -24.15
C VAL A 949 -21.60 -19.45 -22.68
N PHE A 950 -20.45 -20.07 -22.41
CA PHE A 950 -19.88 -20.17 -21.07
C PHE A 950 -19.56 -18.79 -20.48
N VAL A 951 -18.96 -17.88 -21.27
CA VAL A 951 -18.66 -16.50 -20.82
C VAL A 951 -19.94 -15.73 -20.48
N ASP A 952 -20.97 -15.76 -21.33
CA ASP A 952 -22.24 -15.06 -21.06
C ASP A 952 -22.93 -15.61 -19.80
N LYS A 953 -23.04 -16.94 -19.67
CA LYS A 953 -23.66 -17.61 -18.51
C LYS A 953 -22.84 -17.40 -17.23
N MET A 954 -21.51 -17.30 -17.31
CA MET A 954 -20.64 -16.97 -16.16
C MET A 954 -20.83 -15.50 -15.73
N ALA A 955 -20.93 -14.56 -16.66
CA ALA A 955 -21.18 -13.15 -16.33
C ALA A 955 -22.57 -12.93 -15.68
N VAL A 956 -23.59 -13.72 -16.05
CA VAL A 956 -24.86 -13.80 -15.30
C VAL A 956 -24.63 -14.34 -13.88
N ALA A 957 -23.91 -15.45 -13.74
CA ALA A 957 -23.62 -16.06 -12.44
C ALA A 957 -22.87 -15.11 -11.49
N ASP A 958 -21.90 -14.35 -12.01
CA ASP A 958 -21.20 -13.30 -11.27
C ASP A 958 -22.13 -12.17 -10.83
N THR A 959 -23.07 -11.75 -11.69
CA THR A 959 -24.09 -10.76 -11.32
C THR A 959 -24.94 -11.25 -10.12
N ILE A 960 -25.29 -12.54 -10.07
CA ILE A 960 -26.01 -13.17 -8.94
C ILE A 960 -25.10 -13.22 -7.69
N ARG A 961 -23.81 -13.56 -7.86
CA ARG A 961 -22.80 -13.62 -6.80
C ARG A 961 -22.62 -12.26 -6.11
N GLU A 962 -22.51 -11.17 -6.87
CA GLU A 962 -22.41 -9.81 -6.33
C GLU A 962 -23.65 -9.42 -5.52
N ARG A 963 -24.86 -9.76 -6.00
CA ARG A 963 -26.10 -9.52 -5.26
C ARG A 963 -26.22 -10.37 -3.99
N ALA A 964 -25.71 -11.61 -3.97
CA ALA A 964 -25.62 -12.42 -2.76
C ALA A 964 -24.63 -11.84 -1.72
N ILE A 965 -23.53 -11.23 -2.19
CA ILE A 965 -22.57 -10.49 -1.36
C ILE A 965 -23.24 -9.23 -0.77
N LEU A 966 -23.95 -8.45 -1.59
CA LEU A 966 -24.65 -7.24 -1.14
C LEU A 966 -25.73 -7.57 -0.07
N ARG A 967 -26.53 -8.63 -0.27
CA ARG A 967 -27.47 -9.13 0.74
C ARG A 967 -26.78 -9.51 2.05
N SER A 968 -25.65 -10.22 1.96
CA SER A 968 -24.87 -10.61 3.14
C SER A 968 -24.30 -9.40 3.89
N LYS A 969 -23.91 -8.35 3.16
CA LYS A 969 -23.51 -7.06 3.75
C LYS A 969 -24.67 -6.36 4.45
N ILE A 970 -25.83 -6.21 3.79
CA ILE A 970 -27.04 -5.59 4.38
C ILE A 970 -27.44 -6.32 5.68
N PHE A 971 -27.37 -7.66 5.70
CA PHE A 971 -27.56 -8.43 6.92
C PHE A 971 -26.53 -8.10 8.01
N SER A 972 -25.24 -8.08 7.67
CA SER A 972 -24.16 -7.81 8.63
C SER A 972 -24.27 -6.41 9.25
N ASP A 973 -24.37 -5.38 8.40
CA ASP A 973 -24.37 -3.97 8.79
C ASP A 973 -25.57 -3.67 9.72
N PHE A 974 -26.79 -4.08 9.33
CA PHE A 974 -27.98 -3.80 10.12
C PHE A 974 -28.19 -4.72 11.31
N ASN A 975 -27.73 -5.98 11.28
CA ASN A 975 -27.74 -6.80 12.50
C ASN A 975 -26.83 -6.19 13.57
N LEU A 976 -25.66 -5.65 13.19
CA LEU A 976 -24.79 -4.93 14.12
C LEU A 976 -25.46 -3.65 14.66
N GLU A 977 -26.01 -2.79 13.80
CA GLU A 977 -26.74 -1.58 14.23
C GLU A 977 -27.90 -1.92 15.20
N LEU A 978 -28.63 -3.02 14.97
CA LEU A 978 -29.74 -3.46 15.82
C LEU A 978 -29.26 -3.89 17.22
N GLN A 979 -28.15 -4.63 17.34
CA GLN A 979 -27.57 -4.99 18.64
C GLN A 979 -26.98 -3.78 19.35
N GLU A 980 -26.32 -2.87 18.61
CA GLU A 980 -25.86 -1.59 19.15
C GLU A 980 -27.02 -0.72 19.67
N TYR A 981 -28.15 -0.67 18.96
CA TYR A 981 -29.34 0.04 19.43
C TYR A 981 -29.85 -0.54 20.77
N LEU A 982 -29.94 -1.86 20.91
CA LEU A 982 -30.34 -2.50 22.16
C LEU A 982 -29.37 -2.18 23.31
N SER A 983 -28.06 -2.26 23.07
CA SER A 983 -27.02 -1.91 24.05
C SER A 983 -27.09 -0.44 24.48
N ARG A 984 -27.09 0.49 23.52
CA ARG A 984 -27.19 1.94 23.77
C ARG A 984 -28.54 2.31 24.42
N ARG A 985 -29.63 1.60 24.09
CA ARG A 985 -30.94 1.76 24.77
C ARG A 985 -30.85 1.38 26.24
N ASN A 986 -30.35 0.19 26.55
CA ASN A 986 -30.30 -0.32 27.92
C ASN A 986 -29.52 0.63 28.84
N GLN A 987 -28.51 1.32 28.33
CA GLN A 987 -27.82 2.42 29.00
C GLN A 987 -28.69 3.70 29.12
N ARG A 988 -29.15 4.25 27.99
CA ARG A 988 -29.86 5.56 27.93
C ARG A 988 -31.24 5.58 28.58
N HIS A 989 -31.89 4.42 28.70
CA HIS A 989 -33.27 4.28 29.17
C HIS A 989 -33.42 3.35 30.37
N HIS A 990 -32.32 2.95 31.04
CA HIS A 990 -32.32 2.09 32.23
C HIS A 990 -33.44 2.43 33.24
N THR A 991 -33.55 3.71 33.64
CA THR A 991 -34.58 4.17 34.60
C THR A 991 -36.00 4.09 34.04
N LYS A 992 -36.21 4.33 32.74
CA LYS A 992 -37.52 4.18 32.10
C LYS A 992 -37.93 2.71 32.06
N ASP A 993 -37.02 1.85 31.61
CA ASP A 993 -37.29 0.44 31.35
C ASP A 993 -37.39 -0.35 32.67
N PHE A 994 -36.77 0.13 33.76
CA PHE A 994 -37.03 -0.34 35.13
C PHE A 994 -38.51 -0.20 35.53
N PHE A 995 -39.14 0.95 35.26
CA PHE A 995 -40.55 1.21 35.59
C PHE A 995 -41.55 0.74 34.53
N ASN A 996 -41.14 0.63 33.26
CA ASN A 996 -42.01 0.17 32.16
C ASN A 996 -41.24 -0.73 31.17
N ARG A 997 -41.20 -2.02 31.49
CA ARG A 997 -40.58 -3.06 30.65
C ARG A 997 -41.35 -3.38 29.36
N ALA A 998 -42.58 -2.91 29.18
CA ALA A 998 -43.39 -3.27 28.01
C ALA A 998 -42.85 -2.67 26.70
N ASP A 999 -42.40 -1.41 26.72
CA ASP A 999 -41.73 -0.77 25.57
C ASP A 999 -40.36 -1.41 25.27
N GLN A 1000 -39.65 -1.90 26.30
CA GLN A 1000 -38.40 -2.65 26.12
C GLN A 1000 -38.66 -4.01 25.47
N PHE A 1001 -39.50 -4.86 26.08
CA PHE A 1001 -39.83 -6.20 25.59
C PHE A 1001 -40.42 -6.18 24.18
N SER A 1002 -41.37 -5.26 23.91
CA SER A 1002 -41.96 -5.13 22.58
C SER A 1002 -40.91 -4.80 21.50
N ARG A 1003 -39.96 -3.91 21.79
CA ARG A 1003 -38.87 -3.58 20.86
C ARG A 1003 -37.88 -4.72 20.70
N THR A 1004 -37.50 -5.42 21.78
CA THR A 1004 -36.62 -6.59 21.70
C THR A 1004 -37.24 -7.68 20.82
N ALA A 1005 -38.50 -8.06 21.07
CA ALA A 1005 -39.19 -9.08 20.27
C ALA A 1005 -39.36 -8.68 18.79
N PHE A 1006 -39.62 -7.40 18.51
CA PHE A 1006 -39.64 -6.91 17.12
C PHE A 1006 -38.25 -6.93 16.48
N ILE A 1007 -37.18 -6.61 17.21
CA ILE A 1007 -35.80 -6.65 16.71
C ILE A 1007 -35.35 -8.09 16.45
N GLU A 1008 -35.72 -9.05 17.30
CA GLU A 1008 -35.48 -10.48 17.09
C GLU A 1008 -36.22 -10.99 15.84
N CYS A 1009 -37.50 -10.62 15.67
CA CYS A 1009 -38.28 -10.94 14.47
C CYS A 1009 -37.68 -10.30 13.21
N LEU A 1010 -37.20 -9.05 13.31
CA LEU A 1010 -36.58 -8.32 12.21
C LEU A 1010 -35.23 -8.93 11.82
N ALA A 1011 -34.40 -9.34 12.78
CA ALA A 1011 -33.14 -10.03 12.54
C ALA A 1011 -33.36 -11.40 11.88
N ALA A 1012 -34.40 -12.14 12.28
CA ALA A 1012 -34.79 -13.39 11.64
C ALA A 1012 -35.24 -13.19 10.17
N GLN A 1013 -36.05 -12.15 9.89
CA GLN A 1013 -36.43 -11.80 8.52
C GLN A 1013 -35.27 -11.24 7.70
N LEU A 1014 -34.31 -10.56 8.32
CA LEU A 1014 -33.08 -10.10 7.68
C LEU A 1014 -32.16 -11.28 7.29
N ALA A 1015 -32.11 -12.33 8.11
CA ALA A 1015 -31.44 -13.59 7.77
C ALA A 1015 -32.16 -14.33 6.62
N GLN A 1016 -33.49 -14.41 6.66
CA GLN A 1016 -34.28 -14.96 5.55
C GLN A 1016 -34.04 -14.18 4.24
N PHE A 1017 -34.05 -12.85 4.28
CA PHE A 1017 -33.72 -12.00 3.13
C PHE A 1017 -32.32 -12.27 2.59
N LYS A 1018 -31.32 -12.43 3.46
CA LYS A 1018 -29.95 -12.79 3.05
C LYS A 1018 -29.94 -14.07 2.23
N ASP A 1019 -30.54 -15.14 2.74
CA ASP A 1019 -30.43 -16.47 2.15
C ASP A 1019 -31.36 -16.68 0.93
N THR A 1020 -32.48 -15.93 0.84
CA THR A 1020 -33.51 -16.12 -0.19
C THR A 1020 -33.69 -14.97 -1.19
N GLY A 1021 -33.29 -13.74 -0.86
CA GLY A 1021 -33.56 -12.55 -1.67
C GLY A 1021 -34.95 -11.92 -1.46
N ASP A 1022 -35.81 -12.47 -0.60
CA ASP A 1022 -37.15 -11.94 -0.34
C ASP A 1022 -37.14 -10.59 0.39
N SER A 1023 -36.97 -9.52 -0.40
CA SER A 1023 -37.10 -8.13 0.04
C SER A 1023 -38.52 -7.77 0.45
N LYS A 1024 -39.54 -8.50 -0.02
CA LYS A 1024 -40.95 -8.14 0.22
C LYS A 1024 -41.36 -8.43 1.66
N THR A 1025 -41.15 -9.66 2.15
CA THR A 1025 -41.58 -10.01 3.53
C THR A 1025 -40.85 -9.18 4.58
N LEU A 1026 -39.57 -8.86 4.34
CA LEU A 1026 -38.79 -7.94 5.19
C LEU A 1026 -39.34 -6.50 5.17
N LEU A 1027 -39.64 -5.94 3.98
CA LEU A 1027 -40.22 -4.60 3.87
C LEU A 1027 -41.64 -4.55 4.46
N ASP A 1028 -42.46 -5.58 4.26
CA ASP A 1028 -43.81 -5.67 4.81
C ASP A 1028 -43.79 -5.74 6.35
N LEU A 1029 -42.82 -6.45 6.96
CA LEU A 1029 -42.61 -6.42 8.42
C LEU A 1029 -42.30 -5.00 8.94
N ILE A 1030 -41.37 -4.29 8.30
CA ILE A 1030 -40.99 -2.92 8.70
C ILE A 1030 -42.17 -1.95 8.48
N ASN A 1031 -42.91 -2.10 7.38
CA ASN A 1031 -44.04 -1.23 7.02
C ASN A 1031 -45.32 -1.47 7.84
N THR A 1032 -45.50 -2.67 8.41
CA THR A 1032 -46.66 -3.00 9.25
C THR A 1032 -46.36 -2.81 10.74
N GLN A 1033 -45.30 -3.46 11.26
CA GLN A 1033 -44.98 -3.46 12.69
C GLN A 1033 -43.99 -2.34 13.06
N GLY A 1034 -43.01 -2.05 12.20
CA GLY A 1034 -41.99 -1.02 12.45
C GLY A 1034 -42.55 0.39 12.67
N LYS A 1035 -43.75 0.68 12.17
CA LYS A 1035 -44.49 1.94 12.41
C LYS A 1035 -44.86 2.18 13.88
N ALA A 1036 -44.95 1.14 14.72
CA ALA A 1036 -45.23 1.29 16.14
C ALA A 1036 -44.08 1.94 16.93
N TYR A 1037 -42.85 1.95 16.39
CA TYR A 1037 -41.63 2.27 17.13
C TYR A 1037 -41.03 3.62 16.73
N SER A 1038 -41.60 4.69 17.25
CA SER A 1038 -41.01 6.04 17.16
C SER A 1038 -39.73 6.19 17.99
N GLY A 1039 -38.99 7.27 17.73
CA GLY A 1039 -37.82 7.71 18.50
C GLY A 1039 -36.59 8.02 17.63
N VAL A 1040 -35.84 9.06 18.01
CA VAL A 1040 -34.70 9.68 17.28
C VAL A 1040 -33.47 8.78 17.06
N HIS A 1041 -33.56 7.48 17.30
CA HIS A 1041 -32.47 6.52 17.09
C HIS A 1041 -32.96 5.26 16.36
N PHE A 1042 -34.07 4.66 16.83
CA PHE A 1042 -34.58 3.44 16.21
C PHE A 1042 -35.29 3.69 14.89
N LYS A 1043 -36.04 4.80 14.75
CA LYS A 1043 -36.73 5.09 13.50
C LYS A 1043 -35.75 5.43 12.36
N PRO A 1044 -34.67 6.22 12.56
CA PRO A 1044 -33.61 6.38 11.57
C PRO A 1044 -32.94 5.06 11.14
N LEU A 1045 -32.62 4.16 12.08
CA LEU A 1045 -32.08 2.84 11.79
C LEU A 1045 -33.04 2.00 10.90
N LEU A 1046 -34.32 1.94 11.26
CA LEU A 1046 -35.33 1.26 10.43
C LEU A 1046 -35.49 1.91 9.04
N ASN A 1047 -35.36 3.24 8.97
CA ASN A 1047 -35.36 3.95 7.69
C ASN A 1047 -34.14 3.53 6.84
N ARG A 1048 -32.92 3.58 7.39
CA ARG A 1048 -31.69 3.12 6.70
C ARG A 1048 -31.81 1.69 6.16
N LEU A 1049 -32.33 0.76 6.97
CA LEU A 1049 -32.56 -0.63 6.53
C LEU A 1049 -33.57 -0.71 5.37
N THR A 1050 -34.70 -0.01 5.48
CA THR A 1050 -35.73 0.05 4.42
C THR A 1050 -35.13 0.54 3.09
N LEU A 1051 -34.22 1.51 3.15
CA LEU A 1051 -33.54 2.08 1.99
C LEU A 1051 -32.52 1.12 1.37
N ALA A 1052 -31.70 0.46 2.19
CA ALA A 1052 -30.74 -0.53 1.69
C ALA A 1052 -31.44 -1.70 0.96
N VAL A 1053 -32.58 -2.16 1.48
CA VAL A 1053 -33.39 -3.23 0.86
C VAL A 1053 -34.12 -2.74 -0.40
N LYS A 1054 -34.54 -1.46 -0.45
CA LYS A 1054 -35.08 -0.84 -1.68
C LYS A 1054 -34.01 -0.71 -2.78
N GLU A 1055 -32.81 -0.25 -2.46
CA GLU A 1055 -31.72 -0.14 -3.45
C GLU A 1055 -31.22 -1.51 -3.91
N TYR A 1056 -31.20 -2.53 -3.04
CA TYR A 1056 -30.99 -3.91 -3.48
C TYR A 1056 -31.98 -4.31 -4.58
N ARG A 1057 -33.28 -4.03 -4.36
CA ARG A 1057 -34.34 -4.42 -5.29
C ARG A 1057 -34.25 -3.73 -6.66
N LYS A 1058 -33.63 -2.55 -6.77
CA LYS A 1058 -33.32 -1.94 -8.09
C LYS A 1058 -32.29 -2.72 -8.92
N GLN A 1059 -31.44 -3.51 -8.26
CA GLN A 1059 -30.36 -4.26 -8.90
C GLN A 1059 -30.81 -5.64 -9.39
N VAL A 1060 -32.04 -6.04 -9.08
CA VAL A 1060 -32.66 -7.29 -9.52
C VAL A 1060 -33.24 -7.08 -10.93
N PRO A 1061 -32.76 -7.79 -11.97
CA PRO A 1061 -33.21 -7.61 -13.34
C PRO A 1061 -34.59 -8.23 -13.59
N ALA A 1062 -35.21 -7.86 -14.72
CA ALA A 1062 -36.47 -8.45 -15.16
C ALA A 1062 -36.33 -9.88 -15.71
N SER A 1063 -35.18 -10.21 -16.31
CA SER A 1063 -34.77 -11.56 -16.69
C SER A 1063 -33.28 -11.76 -16.40
N TYR A 1064 -32.83 -13.01 -16.30
CA TYR A 1064 -31.45 -13.37 -16.01
C TYR A 1064 -30.79 -14.05 -17.24
N GLU A 1065 -31.33 -13.78 -18.43
CA GLU A 1065 -30.87 -14.34 -19.71
C GLU A 1065 -29.58 -13.66 -20.21
N MET A 1066 -29.28 -12.46 -19.72
CA MET A 1066 -28.09 -11.68 -20.04
C MET A 1066 -27.51 -11.01 -18.77
N PRO A 1067 -26.19 -10.71 -18.73
CA PRO A 1067 -25.57 -10.00 -17.61
C PRO A 1067 -26.21 -8.63 -17.36
N PHE A 1068 -26.45 -8.28 -16.09
CA PHE A 1068 -27.15 -7.04 -15.73
C PHE A 1068 -26.32 -6.14 -14.82
N VAL A 1069 -25.72 -5.09 -15.41
CA VAL A 1069 -25.03 -4.04 -14.67
C VAL A 1069 -26.04 -2.94 -14.29
N PHE A 1070 -26.38 -2.85 -13.00
CA PHE A 1070 -27.16 -1.72 -12.50
C PHE A 1070 -26.32 -0.43 -12.56
N THR A 1071 -26.56 0.37 -13.60
CA THR A 1071 -26.00 1.72 -13.72
C THR A 1071 -26.97 2.72 -13.07
N PRO A 1072 -26.58 3.44 -11.99
CA PRO A 1072 -27.42 4.49 -11.44
C PRO A 1072 -27.74 5.56 -12.50
N ARG A 1073 -29.01 5.92 -12.66
CA ARG A 1073 -29.40 7.03 -13.54
C ARG A 1073 -28.85 8.34 -12.97
N ILE A 1074 -28.14 9.11 -13.79
CA ILE A 1074 -27.63 10.44 -13.43
C ILE A 1074 -28.27 11.44 -14.38
N LEU A 1075 -28.97 12.43 -13.83
CA LEU A 1075 -29.65 13.47 -14.61
C LEU A 1075 -28.61 14.44 -15.20
N ALA A 1076 -28.27 14.22 -16.47
CA ALA A 1076 -27.14 14.88 -17.15
C ALA A 1076 -27.27 16.41 -17.19
N ASP A 1077 -28.46 16.95 -17.48
CA ASP A 1077 -28.78 18.36 -17.23
C ASP A 1077 -30.16 18.53 -16.56
N ARG A 1078 -30.10 18.79 -15.25
CA ARG A 1078 -31.27 19.09 -14.42
C ARG A 1078 -31.95 20.40 -14.81
N ASN A 1079 -31.20 21.41 -15.24
CA ASN A 1079 -31.74 22.72 -15.57
C ASN A 1079 -32.46 22.70 -16.93
N GLU A 1080 -31.97 21.90 -17.89
CA GLU A 1080 -32.71 21.64 -19.14
C GLU A 1080 -34.05 20.96 -18.86
N LEU A 1081 -34.05 19.89 -18.07
CA LEU A 1081 -35.29 19.18 -17.71
C LEU A 1081 -36.26 20.09 -16.95
N LEU A 1082 -35.79 20.81 -15.92
CA LEU A 1082 -36.61 21.80 -15.21
C LEU A 1082 -37.06 22.96 -16.12
N GLY A 1083 -36.26 23.34 -17.12
CA GLY A 1083 -36.65 24.31 -18.15
C GLY A 1083 -37.82 23.82 -19.01
N ARG A 1084 -37.78 22.55 -19.44
CA ARG A 1084 -38.87 21.90 -20.19
C ARG A 1084 -40.13 21.75 -19.33
N ILE A 1085 -40.01 21.34 -18.07
CA ILE A 1085 -41.14 21.28 -17.11
C ILE A 1085 -41.73 22.69 -16.88
N ARG A 1086 -40.88 23.72 -16.68
CA ARG A 1086 -41.32 25.11 -16.45
C ARG A 1086 -42.07 25.70 -17.64
N ALA A 1087 -41.84 25.21 -18.86
CA ALA A 1087 -42.57 25.63 -20.06
C ALA A 1087 -44.03 25.13 -20.10
N VAL A 1088 -44.37 24.07 -19.34
CA VAL A 1088 -45.72 23.50 -19.26
C VAL A 1088 -46.38 23.79 -17.90
N ASN A 1089 -45.65 23.61 -16.80
CA ASN A 1089 -46.11 23.95 -15.45
C ASN A 1089 -45.00 24.64 -14.66
N ALA A 1090 -45.03 25.98 -14.66
CA ALA A 1090 -44.05 26.81 -13.97
C ALA A 1090 -44.07 26.63 -12.44
N ASP A 1091 -45.24 26.41 -11.82
CA ASP A 1091 -45.40 26.22 -10.37
C ASP A 1091 -44.82 24.87 -9.91
N ALA A 1092 -44.96 23.81 -10.72
CA ALA A 1092 -44.28 22.54 -10.45
C ALA A 1092 -42.76 22.70 -10.49
N ALA A 1093 -42.22 23.33 -11.54
CA ALA A 1093 -40.79 23.56 -11.68
C ALA A 1093 -40.23 24.44 -10.53
N GLU A 1094 -40.90 25.55 -10.18
CA GLU A 1094 -40.49 26.42 -9.08
C GLU A 1094 -40.47 25.67 -7.73
N LYS A 1095 -41.44 24.79 -7.48
CA LYS A 1095 -41.47 23.99 -6.24
C LYS A 1095 -40.36 22.94 -6.19
N ILE A 1096 -39.98 22.37 -7.34
CA ILE A 1096 -38.81 21.50 -7.45
C ILE A 1096 -37.50 22.30 -7.23
N ASP A 1097 -37.37 23.50 -7.81
CA ASP A 1097 -36.23 24.41 -7.57
C ASP A 1097 -36.09 24.77 -6.08
N VAL A 1098 -37.21 25.04 -5.39
CA VAL A 1098 -37.25 25.34 -3.95
C VAL A 1098 -36.86 24.11 -3.11
N LEU A 1099 -37.23 22.90 -3.53
CA LEU A 1099 -36.78 21.66 -2.90
C LEU A 1099 -35.26 21.47 -3.05
N TYR A 1100 -34.71 21.56 -4.26
CA TYR A 1100 -33.25 21.50 -4.49
C TYR A 1100 -32.50 22.60 -3.71
N SER A 1101 -33.03 23.83 -3.69
CA SER A 1101 -32.46 24.94 -2.91
C SER A 1101 -32.40 24.64 -1.41
N SER A 1102 -33.39 23.90 -0.89
CA SER A 1102 -33.44 23.47 0.51
C SER A 1102 -32.42 22.36 0.81
N ILE A 1103 -32.22 21.42 -0.12
CA ILE A 1103 -31.20 20.36 0.00
C ILE A 1103 -29.79 20.93 -0.16
N ASN A 1104 -29.57 21.86 -1.09
CA ASN A 1104 -28.33 22.63 -1.22
C ASN A 1104 -28.00 23.42 0.06
N ALA A 1105 -29.01 23.93 0.77
CA ALA A 1105 -28.80 24.60 2.05
C ALA A 1105 -28.34 23.63 3.17
N MET A 1106 -28.80 22.36 3.15
CA MET A 1106 -28.29 21.30 4.03
C MET A 1106 -26.83 20.93 3.68
N GLU A 1107 -26.49 20.87 2.40
CA GLU A 1107 -25.12 20.62 1.92
C GLU A 1107 -24.16 21.76 2.31
N ALA A 1108 -24.52 23.03 2.04
CA ALA A 1108 -23.74 24.19 2.47
C ALA A 1108 -23.72 24.37 4.01
N TYR A 1109 -24.68 23.80 4.74
CA TYR A 1109 -24.59 23.65 6.19
C TYR A 1109 -23.62 22.54 6.60
N SER A 1110 -23.53 21.44 5.85
CA SER A 1110 -22.54 20.38 6.07
C SER A 1110 -21.10 20.90 5.92
N GLU A 1111 -20.84 21.76 4.93
CA GLU A 1111 -19.55 22.45 4.79
C GLU A 1111 -19.19 23.25 6.05
N LYS A 1112 -20.13 24.04 6.57
CA LYS A 1112 -19.96 24.81 7.81
C LYS A 1112 -19.74 23.88 9.01
N LEU A 1113 -20.51 22.79 9.11
CA LEU A 1113 -20.39 21.80 10.16
C LEU A 1113 -19.04 21.08 10.15
N ALA A 1114 -18.38 20.92 8.99
CA ALA A 1114 -17.02 20.36 8.88
C ALA A 1114 -15.92 21.29 9.44
N ILE A 1115 -16.26 22.41 10.08
CA ILE A 1115 -15.35 23.17 10.95
C ILE A 1115 -15.36 22.58 12.37
N ASP A 1116 -16.53 22.12 12.82
CA ASP A 1116 -16.75 21.60 14.18
C ASP A 1116 -16.65 20.06 14.26
N ASP A 1117 -17.27 19.35 13.31
CA ASP A 1117 -17.54 17.90 13.36
C ASP A 1117 -17.49 17.28 11.95
N ALA A 1118 -16.35 16.67 11.61
CA ALA A 1118 -16.10 16.17 10.25
C ALA A 1118 -17.02 14.99 9.87
N ASP A 1119 -17.27 14.05 10.78
CA ASP A 1119 -18.12 12.87 10.50
C ASP A 1119 -19.59 13.25 10.35
N LYS A 1120 -20.10 14.17 11.20
CA LYS A 1120 -21.48 14.66 11.08
C LYS A 1120 -21.67 15.58 9.89
N ALA A 1121 -20.62 16.26 9.43
CA ALA A 1121 -20.61 16.94 8.14
C ALA A 1121 -20.64 15.96 6.97
N LYS A 1122 -19.79 14.92 6.96
CA LYS A 1122 -19.84 13.84 5.97
C LYS A 1122 -21.22 13.19 5.91
N THR A 1123 -21.85 12.96 7.06
CA THR A 1123 -23.23 12.45 7.15
C THR A 1123 -24.25 13.41 6.51
N ALA A 1124 -24.19 14.70 6.84
CA ALA A 1124 -25.11 15.70 6.27
C ALA A 1124 -24.88 15.94 4.76
N SER A 1125 -23.64 15.86 4.29
CA SER A 1125 -23.28 15.93 2.86
C SER A 1125 -23.78 14.70 2.11
N THR A 1126 -23.56 13.49 2.65
CA THR A 1126 -24.04 12.23 2.07
C THR A 1126 -25.56 12.21 2.00
N LEU A 1127 -26.25 12.64 3.06
CA LEU A 1127 -27.70 12.79 3.08
C LEU A 1127 -28.18 13.78 2.02
N ALA A 1128 -27.57 14.97 1.91
CA ALA A 1128 -27.95 15.96 0.90
C ALA A 1128 -27.72 15.44 -0.54
N CYS A 1129 -26.63 14.69 -0.77
CA CYS A 1129 -26.36 14.05 -2.06
C CYS A 1129 -27.42 12.99 -2.40
N GLN A 1130 -27.74 12.09 -1.46
CA GLN A 1130 -28.79 11.08 -1.61
C GLN A 1130 -30.17 11.72 -1.86
N LEU A 1131 -30.51 12.80 -1.14
CA LEU A 1131 -31.76 13.52 -1.34
C LEU A 1131 -31.83 14.18 -2.73
N LYS A 1132 -30.74 14.76 -3.24
CA LYS A 1132 -30.68 15.25 -4.63
C LYS A 1132 -30.96 14.12 -5.62
N GLN A 1133 -30.26 12.99 -5.46
CA GLN A 1133 -30.43 11.82 -6.33
C GLN A 1133 -31.88 11.33 -6.35
N ARG A 1134 -32.65 11.40 -5.25
CA ARG A 1134 -34.08 11.04 -5.26
C ARG A 1134 -34.96 11.99 -6.05
N VAL A 1135 -34.68 13.30 -6.03
CA VAL A 1135 -35.39 14.23 -6.91
C VAL A 1135 -34.97 13.99 -8.36
N ASP A 1136 -33.68 13.75 -8.63
CA ASP A 1136 -33.18 13.45 -9.98
C ASP A 1136 -33.82 12.17 -10.56
N GLU A 1137 -33.85 11.08 -9.79
CA GLU A 1137 -34.52 9.81 -10.14
C GLU A 1137 -36.01 10.04 -10.45
N PHE A 1138 -36.73 10.75 -9.58
CA PHE A 1138 -38.13 11.07 -9.79
C PHE A 1138 -38.39 11.91 -11.06
N LEU A 1139 -37.51 12.88 -11.36
CA LEU A 1139 -37.63 13.69 -12.58
C LEU A 1139 -37.36 12.88 -13.85
N MET A 1140 -36.36 12.00 -13.85
CA MET A 1140 -36.05 11.14 -15.00
C MET A 1140 -37.13 10.09 -15.25
N ASP A 1141 -37.61 9.42 -14.19
CA ASP A 1141 -38.62 8.36 -14.30
C ASP A 1141 -40.00 8.90 -14.71
N ASN A 1142 -40.22 10.23 -14.59
CA ASN A 1142 -41.45 10.92 -14.98
C ASN A 1142 -41.25 11.98 -16.08
N GLU A 1143 -40.11 11.96 -16.79
CA GLU A 1143 -39.69 13.04 -17.69
C GLU A 1143 -40.75 13.39 -18.75
N SER A 1144 -41.30 12.40 -19.45
CA SER A 1144 -42.36 12.63 -20.45
C SER A 1144 -43.61 13.24 -19.82
N VAL A 1145 -44.13 12.63 -18.75
CA VAL A 1145 -45.36 13.09 -18.09
C VAL A 1145 -45.23 14.53 -17.56
N LEU A 1146 -44.07 14.85 -16.96
CA LEU A 1146 -43.77 16.18 -16.44
C LEU A 1146 -43.48 17.22 -17.54
N THR A 1147 -42.98 16.82 -18.71
CA THR A 1147 -42.71 17.74 -19.83
C THR A 1147 -43.85 17.84 -20.85
N GLU A 1148 -44.82 16.93 -20.84
CA GLU A 1148 -46.05 16.98 -21.64
C GLU A 1148 -47.22 17.61 -20.89
N SER A 1149 -47.39 17.30 -19.59
CA SER A 1149 -48.54 17.71 -18.79
C SER A 1149 -48.21 18.56 -17.56
N GLY A 1150 -46.95 18.55 -17.11
CA GLY A 1150 -46.53 19.26 -15.89
C GLY A 1150 -47.11 18.72 -14.58
N LYS A 1151 -47.69 17.51 -14.59
CA LYS A 1151 -48.26 16.83 -13.42
C LYS A 1151 -47.87 15.34 -13.44
N VAL A 1152 -47.74 14.74 -12.26
CA VAL A 1152 -47.74 13.28 -12.08
C VAL A 1152 -49.05 12.89 -11.40
N ASP A 1153 -49.46 11.63 -11.53
CA ASP A 1153 -50.61 11.15 -10.76
C ASP A 1153 -50.30 11.14 -9.25
N GLU A 1154 -51.36 11.19 -8.43
CA GLU A 1154 -51.21 11.28 -6.98
C GLU A 1154 -50.53 10.06 -6.36
N GLN A 1155 -50.69 8.86 -6.93
CA GLN A 1155 -50.09 7.64 -6.40
C GLN A 1155 -48.58 7.63 -6.64
N THR A 1156 -48.12 7.99 -7.84
CA THR A 1156 -46.70 8.17 -8.17
C THR A 1156 -46.09 9.30 -7.34
N TYR A 1157 -46.81 10.42 -7.14
CA TYR A 1157 -46.32 11.47 -6.25
C TYR A 1157 -46.16 11.00 -4.80
N ARG A 1158 -47.18 10.35 -4.23
CA ARG A 1158 -47.14 9.87 -2.83
C ARG A 1158 -46.03 8.84 -2.62
N ALA A 1159 -45.77 7.97 -3.60
CA ALA A 1159 -44.64 7.04 -3.56
C ALA A 1159 -43.29 7.77 -3.50
N PHE A 1160 -43.13 8.89 -4.23
CA PHE A 1160 -41.96 9.76 -4.11
C PHE A 1160 -41.87 10.46 -2.75
N GLU A 1161 -42.95 11.07 -2.23
CA GLU A 1161 -42.89 11.73 -0.91
C GLU A 1161 -42.49 10.73 0.19
N ASP A 1162 -43.09 9.54 0.21
CA ASP A 1162 -42.77 8.52 1.20
C ASP A 1162 -41.30 8.07 1.11
N ASP A 1163 -40.74 7.89 -0.09
CA ASP A 1163 -39.33 7.51 -0.26
C ASP A 1163 -38.35 8.65 0.05
N PHE A 1164 -38.66 9.86 -0.38
CA PHE A 1164 -37.84 11.04 -0.09
C PHE A 1164 -37.81 11.34 1.42
N ARG A 1165 -38.95 11.22 2.11
CA ARG A 1165 -39.02 11.41 3.57
C ARG A 1165 -38.34 10.28 4.34
N LEU A 1166 -38.40 9.06 3.82
CA LEU A 1166 -37.65 7.91 4.34
C LEU A 1166 -36.14 8.17 4.29
N HIS A 1167 -35.63 8.81 3.21
CA HIS A 1167 -34.26 9.33 3.15
C HIS A 1167 -33.99 10.45 4.15
N LEU A 1168 -34.83 11.49 4.17
CA LEU A 1168 -34.60 12.68 4.99
C LEU A 1168 -34.41 12.32 6.47
N HIS A 1169 -35.24 11.41 6.98
CA HIS A 1169 -35.21 10.92 8.36
C HIS A 1169 -34.31 9.70 8.58
N SER A 1170 -33.38 9.38 7.66
CA SER A 1170 -32.45 8.26 7.80
C SER A 1170 -31.22 8.55 8.68
N GLN A 1171 -30.98 9.82 9.04
CA GLN A 1171 -29.81 10.27 9.81
C GLN A 1171 -30.16 11.17 11.02
N ASP A 1172 -31.42 11.22 11.45
CA ASP A 1172 -31.85 12.13 12.54
C ASP A 1172 -31.09 11.87 13.87
N ASP A 1173 -30.60 10.64 14.07
CA ASP A 1173 -29.71 10.27 15.17
C ASP A 1173 -28.39 11.04 15.12
N ALA A 1174 -27.63 10.89 14.04
CA ALA A 1174 -26.36 11.60 13.83
C ALA A 1174 -26.54 13.13 13.72
N MET A 1175 -27.73 13.58 13.30
CA MET A 1175 -28.04 15.01 13.17
C MET A 1175 -28.31 15.71 14.51
N SER A 1176 -28.48 14.98 15.62
CA SER A 1176 -28.95 15.56 16.91
C SER A 1176 -27.87 16.14 17.85
N GLU A 1177 -26.58 15.85 17.68
CA GLU A 1177 -25.62 15.82 18.82
C GLU A 1177 -24.66 17.02 19.07
N ARG A 1178 -24.91 18.28 18.64
CA ARG A 1178 -23.99 19.41 18.99
C ARG A 1178 -24.67 20.72 19.43
N ARG A 1179 -24.02 21.42 20.38
CA ARG A 1179 -24.58 22.59 21.08
C ARG A 1179 -23.56 23.62 21.63
N ASN A 1180 -22.25 23.53 21.35
CA ASN A 1180 -21.23 24.24 22.15
C ASN A 1180 -19.99 24.76 21.38
N THR A 1181 -19.78 26.08 21.43
CA THR A 1181 -18.57 26.84 21.06
C THR A 1181 -18.51 28.13 21.91
N TRP A 1182 -17.51 29.01 21.84
CA TRP A 1182 -16.10 28.75 22.17
C TRP A 1182 -15.50 30.02 22.85
N GLN A 1183 -14.20 30.28 22.71
CA GLN A 1183 -13.45 31.52 22.94
C GLN A 1183 -13.55 32.34 24.25
N PRO A 1184 -14.58 33.18 24.58
CA PRO A 1184 -14.52 34.18 25.68
C PRO A 1184 -14.54 33.62 27.12
N LEU A 1185 -13.69 32.64 27.42
CA LEU A 1185 -13.82 31.73 28.55
C LEU A 1185 -12.55 31.53 29.37
N LEU A 1186 -11.37 31.31 28.79
CA LEU A 1186 -10.21 30.78 29.54
C LEU A 1186 -9.54 31.78 30.50
N GLY A 1187 -9.49 33.08 30.14
CA GLY A 1187 -9.14 34.14 31.10
C GLY A 1187 -10.16 34.23 32.25
N ASN A 1188 -11.41 33.81 31.99
CA ASN A 1188 -12.36 33.33 32.97
C ASN A 1188 -11.76 32.17 33.79
N ILE A 1189 -11.63 30.97 33.21
CA ILE A 1189 -11.31 29.67 33.87
C ILE A 1189 -10.34 29.78 35.05
N PHE A 1190 -9.12 30.30 34.86
CA PHE A 1190 -8.15 30.32 35.96
C PHE A 1190 -8.51 31.33 37.06
N VAL A 1191 -9.24 32.40 36.70
CA VAL A 1191 -9.88 33.39 37.60
C VAL A 1191 -11.34 32.98 37.91
N SER A 1192 -11.73 31.73 37.66
CA SER A 1192 -13.13 31.27 37.76
C SER A 1192 -13.25 29.99 38.58
N VAL A 1193 -12.48 28.96 38.28
CA VAL A 1193 -12.29 27.81 39.19
C VAL A 1193 -11.84 28.28 40.59
N ILE A 1194 -11.20 29.46 40.65
CA ILE A 1194 -10.62 30.09 41.84
C ILE A 1194 -11.37 31.37 42.27
N SER A 1195 -12.12 32.05 41.38
CA SER A 1195 -12.92 33.25 41.75
C SER A 1195 -14.17 33.53 40.87
N ALA A 1196 -14.87 32.47 40.42
CA ALA A 1196 -16.04 32.51 39.52
C ALA A 1196 -17.13 33.48 39.96
N GLY A 1197 -17.39 33.54 41.28
CA GLY A 1197 -18.38 34.47 41.80
C GLY A 1197 -18.09 35.91 41.40
N LEU A 1198 -16.83 36.34 41.39
CA LEU A 1198 -16.46 37.77 41.41
C LEU A 1198 -16.24 38.37 40.02
N ALA A 1199 -15.38 37.74 39.23
CA ALA A 1199 -14.94 38.31 37.96
C ALA A 1199 -16.08 38.42 36.94
N LEU A 1200 -17.04 37.50 37.02
CA LEU A 1200 -18.25 37.48 36.19
C LEU A 1200 -19.09 38.77 36.37
N ILE A 1201 -19.30 39.19 37.62
CA ILE A 1201 -20.10 40.38 37.96
C ILE A 1201 -19.34 41.66 37.65
N ALA A 1202 -18.02 41.70 37.90
CA ALA A 1202 -17.20 42.85 37.52
C ALA A 1202 -17.32 43.17 36.02
N LYS A 1203 -17.46 42.15 35.15
CA LYS A 1203 -17.64 42.33 33.70
C LYS A 1203 -19.09 42.63 33.29
N LEU A 1204 -20.09 42.08 33.97
CA LEU A 1204 -21.51 42.43 33.77
C LEU A 1204 -21.79 43.89 34.15
N ALA A 1205 -21.19 44.37 35.24
CA ALA A 1205 -21.20 45.79 35.60
C ALA A 1205 -20.49 46.63 34.53
N TYR A 1206 -19.34 46.19 34.03
CA TYR A 1206 -18.58 46.92 32.99
C TYR A 1206 -19.34 47.05 31.65
N SER A 1207 -19.97 45.98 31.13
CA SER A 1207 -20.78 46.09 29.90
C SER A 1207 -22.01 46.96 30.12
N LYS A 1208 -22.65 46.90 31.29
CA LYS A 1208 -23.78 47.78 31.61
C LYS A 1208 -23.37 49.25 31.72
N ILE A 1209 -22.15 49.55 32.16
CA ILE A 1209 -21.58 50.92 32.23
C ILE A 1209 -21.19 51.45 30.84
N LYS A 1210 -20.67 50.59 29.94
CA LYS A 1210 -20.15 50.99 28.62
C LYS A 1210 -21.20 50.90 27.50
N ASP A 1211 -21.93 49.80 27.46
CA ASP A 1211 -22.77 49.35 26.33
C ASP A 1211 -24.28 49.31 26.69
N GLY A 1212 -24.63 49.67 27.93
CA GLY A 1212 -26.00 49.92 28.39
C GLY A 1212 -26.81 48.70 28.85
N TYR A 1213 -26.41 47.47 28.48
CA TYR A 1213 -27.10 46.23 28.86
C TYR A 1213 -26.15 45.04 29.10
N ALA A 1214 -26.71 43.86 29.37
CA ALA A 1214 -25.99 42.64 29.73
C ALA A 1214 -26.61 41.44 29.01
N SER A 1215 -25.81 40.42 28.66
CA SER A 1215 -26.23 39.40 27.67
C SER A 1215 -25.55 38.02 27.86
N ALA A 1216 -26.24 36.91 27.55
CA ALA A 1216 -25.60 35.65 27.12
C ALA A 1216 -26.50 34.74 26.23
N PHE A 1217 -25.86 34.15 25.22
CA PHE A 1217 -26.32 33.15 24.24
C PHE A 1217 -26.95 31.88 24.84
N PHE A 1218 -27.83 31.09 24.20
CA PHE A 1218 -28.75 31.23 23.03
C PHE A 1218 -29.65 29.95 22.96
N THR A 1219 -30.78 29.96 22.25
CA THR A 1219 -31.84 28.92 22.42
C THR A 1219 -32.33 28.10 21.21
N ASN A 1220 -32.10 28.47 19.95
CA ASN A 1220 -32.51 27.67 18.77
C ASN A 1220 -31.29 27.22 17.94
N THR A 1221 -31.34 26.01 17.35
CA THR A 1221 -30.27 25.51 16.46
C THR A 1221 -30.72 25.54 15.00
N SER A 1222 -29.86 26.05 14.11
CA SER A 1222 -30.17 26.15 12.67
C SER A 1222 -30.36 24.79 11.98
N ARG A 1223 -29.84 23.70 12.58
CA ARG A 1223 -29.80 22.35 11.99
C ARG A 1223 -31.19 21.72 11.83
N MET A 1224 -32.07 21.88 12.83
CA MET A 1224 -33.46 21.38 12.76
C MET A 1224 -34.29 22.16 11.74
N GLY A 1225 -34.08 23.47 11.64
CA GLY A 1225 -34.77 24.33 10.66
C GLY A 1225 -34.53 23.96 9.20
N PHE A 1226 -33.41 23.32 8.86
CA PHE A 1226 -33.19 22.80 7.50
C PHE A 1226 -34.04 21.56 7.20
N VAL A 1227 -34.15 20.61 8.14
CA VAL A 1227 -34.98 19.39 7.98
C VAL A 1227 -36.46 19.76 7.85
N GLU A 1228 -36.96 20.63 8.74
CA GLU A 1228 -38.32 21.15 8.69
C GLU A 1228 -38.63 21.91 7.38
N ASN A 1229 -37.66 22.66 6.86
CA ASN A 1229 -37.84 23.39 5.61
C ASN A 1229 -37.88 22.46 4.39
N ILE A 1230 -37.03 21.42 4.35
CA ILE A 1230 -37.09 20.39 3.31
C ILE A 1230 -38.43 19.65 3.37
N GLU A 1231 -38.86 19.16 4.55
CA GLU A 1231 -40.13 18.44 4.69
C GLU A 1231 -41.34 19.31 4.27
N ARG A 1232 -41.33 20.60 4.62
CA ARG A 1232 -42.35 21.56 4.18
C ARG A 1232 -42.37 21.70 2.66
N ASN A 1233 -41.21 21.78 2.02
CA ASN A 1233 -41.11 22.04 0.58
C ASN A 1233 -41.46 20.81 -0.27
N VAL A 1234 -41.22 19.58 0.22
CA VAL A 1234 -41.80 18.36 -0.37
C VAL A 1234 -43.33 18.41 -0.34
N LYS A 1235 -43.94 18.70 0.82
CA LYS A 1235 -45.42 18.79 0.93
C LYS A 1235 -46.00 19.92 0.07
N ASN A 1236 -45.29 21.03 -0.07
CA ASN A 1236 -45.70 22.12 -0.96
C ASN A 1236 -45.68 21.72 -2.44
N MET A 1237 -44.75 20.84 -2.84
CA MET A 1237 -44.67 20.23 -4.18
C MET A 1237 -45.84 19.28 -4.43
N ALA A 1238 -46.22 18.46 -3.42
CA ALA A 1238 -47.37 17.57 -3.46
C ALA A 1238 -48.67 18.30 -3.85
N ALA A 1239 -48.92 19.44 -3.20
CA ALA A 1239 -50.12 20.26 -3.40
C ALA A 1239 -50.26 20.86 -4.81
N THR A 1240 -49.20 20.86 -5.63
CA THR A 1240 -49.25 21.28 -7.05
C THR A 1240 -49.26 20.10 -7.99
N ALA A 1241 -48.42 19.09 -7.73
CA ALA A 1241 -48.31 17.93 -8.60
C ALA A 1241 -49.63 17.14 -8.70
N SER A 1242 -50.36 17.01 -7.60
CA SER A 1242 -51.55 16.15 -7.48
C SER A 1242 -52.90 16.84 -7.72
N CYS A 1243 -52.96 18.17 -7.85
CA CYS A 1243 -54.25 18.87 -8.02
C CYS A 1243 -54.83 18.69 -9.43
N ALA A 1244 -55.86 17.86 -9.55
CA ALA A 1244 -56.81 17.80 -10.65
C ALA A 1244 -58.22 18.11 -10.13
#